data_AF-A0A3M1EIQ9-F1
#
_entry.id   AF-A0A3M1EIQ9-F1
#
_cell.length_a   1.000
_cell.length_b   1.000
_cell.length_c   1.000
_cell.angle_alpha   90.00
_cell.angle_beta   90.00
_cell.angle_gamma   90.00
#
_symmetry.space_group_name_H-M   'P 1'
#
loop_
_entity.id
_entity.type
_entity.pdbx_description
1 polymer ?
#
loop_
_entity_poly.entity_id
_entity_poly.type
_entity_poly.pdbx_seq_one_letter_code
_entity_poly.pdbx_strand_id
1 'polypeptide(L)'
;SFIFPNTELTLTFELTVTDINNISDVDTVDVIALPLVPPPSLKTVPVPEPDNLMDFVKDKDAAIKLGKAFFWDMQAGSDGIQACASCHFHAGTDNRFKNQLSPSGAPPATAATETFEVGGPNYTLTPDDFPFHKLQDPFNRHSAVIRDSDDVASSQGMFAADFIDLISGSAAESCADVQDLVFHVGGTNVRRVEPRNTPSVINAVFNLRNFWDGRANFVFNGVNPFGARDPNARILEVQPGGDVVSTTVRIQKASLASQAVGPPASGFEMACGGRPFAKIGKKMLSLRPLAKQEVHPNDSVLAGIIDPSGKGLGTTYADMIKAAFWEKYWNSDKLVDANLNVVGVGTPASTDEYTVMEANFSLFWGLAIQLYEATLVSDDAPFDRFMEGDATALTEEQKHGFEVFINQGQCIQCHFGAEFTKASVSHILGHPGQAQILELMLMADNEIAIYDNGFYNIGVRPTSDDLGVGGTDPFGNPLSFTRLAQNGVDVGPPFNFTPPINPAARVAVDGAFKVPGLRNVELTGPYFHNGGQGSLRQVIEFYVRGGDFHEQNINNLDPSIQVLPLSDADMAGLEAFLRSLTDDRVRFQKAPFDHPQLFIPNGHPGNETSVTDDGTGKATEHLLEIPAVGAEGGSELKPYFVGSVRVTKTVDKPVVRPDDQVKFTIQVENTGNIDLKNVSVTDPLCTLSGPAGDGADIGVLNIGETWTFTCSLALPESVINTVTVIVDDPFFDPGASHTEASVEVVVDTTGPTNATLQSFTAAASEGDVVVQWETVTEIDNLGFNLWRSGHPDAGFERVNGTLIPSQAAGAIGAAYEFVEHDVPAGTWYYKLETISYAGVTDGWHG
;
A
#
# COMPACT_ATOMS: atom_id res chain seq x y z
N SER A 1 19.98 -12.33 30.08
CA SER A 1 20.96 -12.72 29.05
C SER A 1 21.85 -11.52 28.78
N PHE A 2 23.18 -11.65 28.79
CA PHE A 2 24.06 -10.58 28.33
C PHE A 2 24.39 -10.82 26.85
N ILE A 3 24.14 -9.83 25.98
CA ILE A 3 24.48 -9.90 24.56
C ILE A 3 25.77 -9.11 24.37
N PHE A 4 26.85 -9.80 24.00
CA PHE A 4 28.13 -9.18 23.69
C PHE A 4 28.30 -9.13 22.16
N PRO A 5 28.43 -7.94 21.55
CA PRO A 5 28.81 -7.85 20.15
C PRO A 5 30.29 -8.25 19.99
N ASN A 6 30.58 -9.12 19.02
CA ASN A 6 31.93 -9.37 18.45
C ASN A 6 32.94 -10.24 19.23
N THR A 7 32.52 -11.28 19.95
CA THR A 7 33.49 -12.27 20.48
C THR A 7 33.04 -13.69 20.23
N GLU A 8 33.88 -14.55 19.62
CA GLU A 8 33.72 -16.02 19.63
C GLU A 8 34.00 -16.63 21.03
N LEU A 9 33.74 -15.89 22.10
CA LEU A 9 34.04 -16.29 23.47
C LEU A 9 32.80 -16.87 24.14
N THR A 10 32.92 -18.09 24.64
CA THR A 10 32.03 -18.60 25.69
C THR A 10 32.45 -17.96 27.01
N LEU A 11 31.54 -17.22 27.63
CA LEU A 11 31.73 -16.65 28.97
C LEU A 11 31.01 -17.52 29.99
N THR A 12 31.76 -18.21 30.85
CA THR A 12 31.19 -18.97 31.97
C THR A 12 31.04 -18.07 33.19
N PHE A 13 29.81 -17.88 33.66
CA PHE A 13 29.50 -17.21 34.91
C PHE A 13 29.24 -18.26 35.99
N GLU A 14 29.98 -18.18 37.09
CA GLU A 14 29.81 -19.05 38.25
C GLU A 14 29.12 -18.26 39.37
N LEU A 15 27.94 -18.73 39.80
CA LEU A 15 27.25 -18.21 40.97
C LEU A 15 27.47 -19.18 42.14
N THR A 16 28.17 -18.72 43.17
CA THR A 16 28.29 -19.43 44.43
C THR A 16 27.34 -18.84 45.47
N VAL A 17 26.44 -19.65 46.03
CA VAL A 17 25.59 -19.25 47.16
C VAL A 17 26.03 -19.99 48.41
N THR A 18 26.40 -19.26 49.45
CA THR A 18 26.79 -19.82 50.75
C THR A 18 25.75 -19.52 51.81
N ASP A 19 25.27 -20.54 52.51
CA ASP A 19 24.31 -20.39 53.60
C ASP A 19 24.97 -19.96 54.92
N ILE A 20 24.13 -19.68 55.93
CA ILE A 20 24.58 -19.26 57.27
C ILE A 20 25.42 -20.31 58.02
N ASN A 21 25.46 -21.56 57.53
CA ASN A 21 26.25 -22.66 58.07
C ASN A 21 27.55 -22.87 57.29
N ASN A 22 27.92 -21.94 56.40
CA ASN A 22 29.08 -22.02 55.51
C ASN A 22 29.00 -23.16 54.47
N ILE A 23 27.80 -23.68 54.18
CA ILE A 23 27.60 -24.65 53.11
C ILE A 23 27.38 -23.87 51.81
N SER A 24 28.20 -24.13 50.81
CA SER A 24 28.11 -23.45 49.51
C SER A 24 27.56 -24.40 48.45
N ASP A 25 26.69 -23.87 47.60
CA ASP A 25 26.27 -24.48 46.34
C ASP A 25 26.76 -23.62 45.17
N VAL A 26 27.05 -24.24 44.04
CA VAL A 26 27.62 -23.59 42.86
C VAL A 26 26.77 -23.92 41.66
N ASP A 27 26.30 -22.89 40.97
CA ASP A 27 25.67 -23.02 39.67
C ASP A 27 26.52 -22.29 38.62
N THR A 28 26.57 -22.83 37.40
CA THR A 28 27.36 -22.27 36.30
C THR A 28 26.48 -22.05 35.09
N VAL A 29 26.53 -20.85 34.52
CA VAL A 29 25.88 -20.48 33.26
C VAL A 29 26.95 -20.15 32.23
N ASP A 30 26.96 -20.90 31.14
CA ASP A 30 27.72 -20.56 29.95
C ASP A 30 26.91 -19.61 29.06
N VAL A 31 27.47 -18.43 28.77
CA VAL A 31 26.96 -17.50 27.77
C VAL A 31 27.76 -17.73 26.50
N ILE A 32 27.13 -18.37 25.52
CA ILE A 32 27.70 -18.57 24.18
C ILE A 32 27.28 -17.38 23.33
N ALA A 33 28.24 -16.58 22.88
CA ALA A 33 28.01 -15.63 21.81
C ALA A 33 27.83 -16.41 20.50
N LEU A 34 26.57 -16.68 20.13
CA LEU A 34 26.27 -17.22 18.80
C LEU A 34 26.48 -16.11 17.77
N PRO A 35 27.20 -16.34 16.66
CA PRO A 35 27.22 -15.39 15.56
C PRO A 35 25.76 -15.17 15.12
N LEU A 36 25.36 -13.90 14.94
CA LEU A 36 24.03 -13.56 14.43
C LEU A 36 23.87 -14.23 13.06
N VAL A 37 23.02 -15.25 13.00
CA VAL A 37 22.73 -15.97 11.77
C VAL A 37 21.82 -15.08 10.92
N PRO A 38 22.18 -14.81 9.64
CA PRO A 38 21.30 -14.13 8.70
C PRO A 38 19.88 -14.72 8.72
N PRO A 39 18.82 -13.89 8.74
CA PRO A 39 17.45 -14.40 8.60
C PRO A 39 17.31 -15.24 7.33
N PRO A 40 16.69 -16.44 7.39
CA PRO A 40 16.41 -17.21 6.18
C PRO A 40 15.24 -16.58 5.38
N SER A 41 15.00 -17.09 4.17
CA SER A 41 13.79 -16.79 3.41
C SER A 41 12.53 -17.17 4.18
N LEU A 42 11.45 -16.38 4.04
CA LEU A 42 10.16 -16.69 4.68
C LEU A 42 9.56 -18.01 4.20
N LYS A 43 9.92 -18.50 3.01
CA LYS A 43 9.51 -19.82 2.51
C LYS A 43 9.92 -20.97 3.43
N THR A 44 10.87 -20.74 4.35
CA THR A 44 11.32 -21.73 5.33
C THR A 44 10.42 -21.83 6.57
N VAL A 45 9.52 -20.86 6.78
CA VAL A 45 8.64 -20.80 7.95
C VAL A 45 7.24 -21.33 7.57
N PRO A 46 6.73 -22.38 8.23
CA PRO A 46 5.38 -22.85 7.96
C PRO A 46 4.34 -21.84 8.44
N VAL A 47 3.32 -21.59 7.61
CA VAL A 47 2.17 -20.75 7.98
C VAL A 47 1.44 -21.38 9.16
N PRO A 48 1.24 -20.65 10.28
CA PRO A 48 0.54 -21.18 11.45
C PRO A 48 -0.92 -21.57 11.13
N GLU A 49 -1.31 -22.79 11.49
CA GLU A 49 -2.67 -23.30 11.29
C GLU A 49 -3.21 -23.94 12.58
N PRO A 50 -4.48 -23.71 12.96
CA PRO A 50 -5.07 -24.36 14.13
C PRO A 50 -5.05 -25.89 14.03
N ASP A 51 -4.56 -26.55 15.08
CA ASP A 51 -4.41 -28.02 15.08
C ASP A 51 -5.77 -28.74 15.02
N ASN A 52 -6.83 -28.11 15.54
CA ASN A 52 -8.21 -28.61 15.53
C ASN A 52 -9.10 -27.88 14.50
N LEU A 53 -8.52 -27.25 13.48
CA LEU A 53 -9.27 -26.51 12.46
C LEU A 53 -10.40 -27.36 11.83
N MET A 54 -10.11 -28.62 11.54
CA MET A 54 -11.04 -29.53 10.87
C MET A 54 -12.21 -30.01 11.76
N ASP A 55 -12.22 -29.67 13.06
CA ASP A 55 -13.40 -29.89 13.91
C ASP A 55 -14.52 -28.90 13.57
N PHE A 56 -14.18 -27.78 12.94
CA PHE A 56 -15.06 -26.65 12.59
C PHE A 56 -15.23 -26.49 11.08
N VAL A 57 -14.11 -26.48 10.35
CA VAL A 57 -14.06 -26.28 8.91
C VAL A 57 -14.12 -27.64 8.21
N LYS A 58 -15.08 -27.79 7.29
CA LYS A 58 -15.26 -28.96 6.43
C LYS A 58 -14.42 -28.86 5.16
N ASP A 59 -14.32 -27.66 4.60
CA ASP A 59 -13.64 -27.37 3.34
C ASP A 59 -12.89 -26.04 3.44
N LYS A 60 -11.56 -26.09 3.36
CA LYS A 60 -10.69 -24.91 3.52
C LYS A 60 -10.81 -23.95 2.34
N ASP A 61 -10.90 -24.44 1.11
CA ASP A 61 -11.00 -23.58 -0.08
C ASP A 61 -12.33 -22.84 -0.11
N ALA A 62 -13.41 -23.50 0.34
CA ALA A 62 -14.70 -22.84 0.53
C ALA A 62 -14.64 -21.78 1.63
N ALA A 63 -13.93 -22.05 2.74
CA ALA A 63 -13.74 -21.08 3.81
C ALA A 63 -12.87 -19.89 3.39
N ILE A 64 -11.84 -20.08 2.56
CA ILE A 64 -11.01 -19.01 1.99
C ILE A 64 -11.86 -18.10 1.08
N LYS A 65 -12.70 -18.67 0.21
CA LYS A 65 -13.64 -17.89 -0.63
C LYS A 65 -14.59 -17.06 0.23
N LEU A 66 -15.13 -17.65 1.29
CA LEU A 66 -15.99 -16.97 2.24
C LEU A 66 -15.24 -15.85 2.99
N GLY A 67 -13.99 -16.11 3.38
CA GLY A 67 -13.12 -15.14 4.04
C GLY A 67 -12.82 -13.93 3.18
N LYS A 68 -12.41 -14.15 1.92
CA LYS A 68 -12.20 -13.08 0.94
C LYS A 68 -13.50 -12.30 0.71
N ALA A 69 -14.63 -12.97 0.58
CA ALA A 69 -15.92 -12.27 0.46
C ALA A 69 -16.25 -11.42 1.70
N PHE A 70 -16.04 -11.91 2.92
CA PHE A 70 -16.29 -11.12 4.14
C PHE A 70 -15.33 -9.95 4.31
N PHE A 71 -14.04 -10.15 4.07
CA PHE A 71 -13.01 -9.13 4.26
C PHE A 71 -13.25 -7.91 3.36
N TRP A 72 -13.71 -8.14 2.12
CA TRP A 72 -13.91 -7.11 1.13
C TRP A 72 -15.34 -6.54 1.09
N ASP A 73 -16.37 -7.18 1.67
CA ASP A 73 -17.75 -6.72 1.50
C ASP A 73 -18.07 -5.44 2.29
N MET A 74 -18.29 -4.34 1.55
CA MET A 74 -18.70 -3.03 2.08
C MET A 74 -20.02 -3.08 2.85
N GLN A 75 -20.85 -4.09 2.60
CA GLN A 75 -22.12 -4.27 3.30
C GLN A 75 -21.95 -4.72 4.76
N ALA A 76 -20.74 -5.09 5.20
CA ALA A 76 -20.46 -5.47 6.58
C ALA A 76 -20.61 -4.29 7.55
N GLY A 77 -20.15 -3.09 7.18
CA GLY A 77 -20.28 -1.86 7.96
C GLY A 77 -21.74 -1.47 8.23
N SER A 78 -22.01 -0.77 9.33
CA SER A 78 -23.38 -0.33 9.67
C SER A 78 -23.95 0.68 8.67
N ASP A 79 -23.11 1.45 8.00
CA ASP A 79 -23.50 2.37 6.92
C ASP A 79 -23.60 1.66 5.55
N GLY A 80 -23.19 0.40 5.47
CA GLY A 80 -23.07 -0.36 4.23
C GLY A 80 -21.99 0.19 3.29
N ILE A 81 -21.02 0.94 3.79
CA ILE A 81 -19.87 1.49 3.05
C ILE A 81 -18.57 0.87 3.57
N GLN A 82 -18.43 0.71 4.89
CA GLN A 82 -17.19 0.23 5.50
C GLN A 82 -17.01 -1.29 5.39
N ALA A 83 -15.87 -1.73 4.87
CA ALA A 83 -15.37 -3.12 4.92
C ALA A 83 -14.09 -3.20 5.77
N CYS A 84 -13.60 -4.41 6.08
CA CYS A 84 -12.25 -4.56 6.64
C CYS A 84 -11.22 -3.95 5.66
N ALA A 85 -11.38 -4.26 4.37
CA ALA A 85 -10.51 -3.77 3.32
C ALA A 85 -10.55 -2.24 3.15
N SER A 86 -11.56 -1.52 3.65
CA SER A 86 -11.61 -0.04 3.57
C SER A 86 -10.46 0.65 4.31
N CYS A 87 -9.89 -0.01 5.32
CA CYS A 87 -8.71 0.46 6.07
C CYS A 87 -7.44 -0.35 5.73
N HIS A 88 -7.54 -1.37 4.88
CA HIS A 88 -6.46 -2.31 4.59
C HIS A 88 -6.25 -2.52 3.07
N PHE A 89 -6.59 -1.52 2.25
CA PHE A 89 -6.61 -1.61 0.78
C PHE A 89 -5.22 -1.43 0.15
N HIS A 90 -4.28 -0.78 0.85
CA HIS A 90 -2.95 -0.45 0.31
C HIS A 90 -1.87 -1.29 1.00
N ALA A 91 -1.39 -2.36 0.35
CA ALA A 91 -0.44 -3.32 0.96
C ALA A 91 -0.89 -3.81 2.36
N GLY A 92 -2.21 -3.96 2.55
CA GLY A 92 -2.81 -4.33 3.82
C GLY A 92 -2.94 -3.20 4.85
N THR A 93 -2.70 -1.94 4.46
CA THR A 93 -2.76 -0.73 5.31
C THR A 93 -3.64 0.37 4.71
N ASP A 94 -3.66 1.51 5.37
CA ASP A 94 -4.33 2.73 4.94
C ASP A 94 -3.30 3.83 4.69
N ASN A 95 -3.18 4.24 3.42
CA ASN A 95 -2.24 5.28 3.01
C ASN A 95 -2.95 6.61 2.68
N ARG A 96 -4.18 6.82 3.15
CA ARG A 96 -4.90 8.10 2.97
C ARG A 96 -4.21 9.23 3.74
N PHE A 97 -4.47 10.48 3.32
CA PHE A 97 -4.00 11.70 4.00
C PHE A 97 -5.15 12.56 4.56
N LYS A 98 -6.36 12.38 4.03
CA LYS A 98 -7.52 13.21 4.37
C LYS A 98 -8.31 12.58 5.51
N ASN A 99 -8.61 13.39 6.54
CA ASN A 99 -9.36 12.95 7.71
C ASN A 99 -8.72 11.72 8.36
N GLN A 100 -7.45 11.85 8.73
CA GLN A 100 -6.64 10.76 9.30
C GLN A 100 -6.10 11.08 10.69
N LEU A 101 -6.53 12.17 11.32
CA LEU A 101 -6.06 12.55 12.65
C LEU A 101 -7.06 12.12 13.73
N SER A 102 -6.56 11.52 14.80
CA SER A 102 -7.24 11.35 16.08
C SER A 102 -6.46 12.10 17.16
N PRO A 103 -7.12 12.87 18.05
CA PRO A 103 -6.44 13.53 19.13
C PRO A 103 -6.15 12.55 20.26
N SER A 104 -4.98 12.73 20.90
CA SER A 104 -4.46 11.93 22.02
C SER A 104 -4.29 10.40 21.81
N GLY A 105 -3.29 9.82 22.50
CA GLY A 105 -3.05 8.37 22.58
C GLY A 105 -4.07 7.64 23.50
N ALA A 106 -4.31 6.34 23.26
CA ALA A 106 -5.47 5.56 23.73
C ALA A 106 -5.84 5.71 25.23
N PRO A 107 -7.13 5.89 25.64
CA PRO A 107 -8.42 5.43 25.07
C PRO A 107 -9.04 6.38 24.03
N PRO A 108 -10.07 5.95 23.26
CA PRO A 108 -10.61 6.77 22.17
C PRO A 108 -11.06 8.15 22.67
N ALA A 109 -10.64 9.19 21.94
CA ALA A 109 -11.02 10.57 22.18
C ALA A 109 -12.54 10.72 22.09
N THR A 110 -13.16 10.96 23.24
CA THR A 110 -14.62 11.07 23.38
C THR A 110 -15.04 12.29 24.18
N ALA A 111 -14.09 13.02 24.77
CA ALA A 111 -14.33 14.20 25.57
C ALA A 111 -14.16 15.48 24.74
N ALA A 112 -14.99 16.49 25.00
CA ALA A 112 -14.85 17.81 24.35
C ALA A 112 -13.56 18.58 24.76
N THR A 113 -12.77 18.03 25.68
CA THR A 113 -11.49 18.60 26.13
C THR A 113 -10.31 18.12 25.30
N GLU A 114 -10.49 17.09 24.48
CA GLU A 114 -9.44 16.60 23.58
C GLU A 114 -9.12 17.66 22.53
N THR A 115 -7.84 17.86 22.26
CA THR A 115 -7.35 18.87 21.32
C THR A 115 -6.60 18.19 20.20
N PHE A 116 -6.75 18.72 18.99
CA PHE A 116 -5.91 18.33 17.86
C PHE A 116 -4.74 19.31 17.77
N GLU A 117 -3.52 18.81 17.67
CA GLU A 117 -2.30 19.64 17.64
C GLU A 117 -1.67 19.75 16.24
N VAL A 118 -1.82 18.75 15.37
CA VAL A 118 -1.33 18.78 13.98
C VAL A 118 -2.31 19.54 13.09
N GLY A 119 -3.59 19.13 13.13
CA GLY A 119 -4.68 19.68 12.32
C GLY A 119 -6.02 19.13 12.80
N GLY A 120 -7.10 19.87 12.57
CA GLY A 120 -8.42 19.51 13.07
C GLY A 120 -9.08 18.32 12.34
N PRO A 121 -10.32 17.96 12.73
CA PRO A 121 -11.08 16.93 12.04
C PRO A 121 -11.18 17.24 10.54
N ASN A 122 -11.05 16.25 9.65
CA ASN A 122 -11.03 16.46 8.19
C ASN A 122 -9.86 17.30 7.63
N TYR A 123 -8.76 17.47 8.38
CA TYR A 123 -7.50 17.99 7.84
C TYR A 123 -6.90 17.08 6.75
N THR A 124 -6.05 17.64 5.88
CA THR A 124 -5.27 16.89 4.89
C THR A 124 -3.81 16.92 5.32
N LEU A 125 -3.27 15.77 5.73
CA LEU A 125 -1.86 15.64 6.10
C LEU A 125 -0.93 15.95 4.93
N THR A 126 0.19 16.60 5.24
CA THR A 126 1.24 17.01 4.32
C THR A 126 2.61 16.54 4.84
N PRO A 127 3.65 16.55 3.98
CA PRO A 127 5.01 16.25 4.42
C PRO A 127 5.51 17.06 5.63
N ASP A 128 5.13 18.33 5.73
CA ASP A 128 5.60 19.27 6.75
C ASP A 128 5.02 18.96 8.16
N ASP A 129 3.93 18.19 8.20
CA ASP A 129 3.27 17.70 9.42
C ASP A 129 4.08 16.60 10.11
N PHE A 130 5.12 16.06 9.46
CA PHE A 130 5.97 15.01 10.01
C PHE A 130 7.40 15.51 10.30
N PRO A 131 8.09 14.89 11.28
CA PRO A 131 7.54 13.97 12.28
C PRO A 131 6.63 14.70 13.29
N PHE A 132 5.76 13.98 13.99
CA PHE A 132 4.88 14.58 15.02
C PHE A 132 5.68 15.12 16.21
N HIS A 133 6.78 14.46 16.55
CA HIS A 133 7.81 14.98 17.45
C HIS A 133 9.00 15.49 16.64
N LYS A 134 9.04 16.80 16.38
CA LYS A 134 10.05 17.45 15.54
C LYS A 134 11.10 18.15 16.38
N LEU A 135 12.34 17.70 16.24
CA LEU A 135 13.52 18.25 16.89
C LEU A 135 14.27 19.23 15.99
N GLN A 136 15.00 20.17 16.59
CA GLN A 136 15.88 21.09 15.87
C GLN A 136 17.07 20.36 15.24
N ASP A 137 17.63 19.39 15.94
CA ASP A 137 18.62 18.46 15.41
C ASP A 137 18.01 17.04 15.46
N PRO A 138 17.66 16.46 14.30
CA PRO A 138 16.98 15.16 14.23
C PRO A 138 17.83 13.99 14.75
N PHE A 139 19.14 14.18 14.95
CA PHE A 139 20.06 13.16 15.44
C PHE A 139 20.36 13.28 16.94
N ASN A 140 19.81 14.30 17.61
CA ASN A 140 20.05 14.56 19.01
C ASN A 140 18.72 14.72 19.76
N ARG A 141 18.34 13.68 20.51
CA ARG A 141 17.12 13.66 21.35
C ARG A 141 17.08 14.75 22.43
N HIS A 142 18.22 15.33 22.80
CA HIS A 142 18.30 16.44 23.76
C HIS A 142 18.27 17.82 23.10
N SER A 143 18.12 17.89 21.78
CA SER A 143 17.98 19.15 21.07
C SER A 143 16.63 19.82 21.34
N ALA A 144 16.51 21.09 20.97
CA ALA A 144 15.27 21.83 21.19
C ALA A 144 14.12 21.23 20.37
N VAL A 145 12.97 21.01 21.02
CA VAL A 145 11.74 20.59 20.35
C VAL A 145 11.15 21.79 19.59
N ILE A 146 10.96 21.62 18.27
CA ILE A 146 10.30 22.60 17.39
C ILE A 146 8.79 22.42 17.44
N ARG A 147 8.31 21.17 17.42
CA ARG A 147 6.90 20.80 17.49
C ARG A 147 6.77 19.44 18.19
N ASP A 148 5.73 19.29 18.99
CA ASP A 148 5.34 18.02 19.59
C ASP A 148 3.83 17.87 19.52
N SER A 149 3.37 16.65 19.29
CA SER A 149 1.97 16.30 19.16
C SER A 149 1.74 14.88 19.65
N ASP A 150 0.66 14.65 20.40
CA ASP A 150 0.14 13.34 20.77
C ASP A 150 -0.99 12.85 19.86
N ASP A 151 -1.40 13.66 18.87
CA ASP A 151 -2.22 13.18 17.74
C ASP A 151 -1.69 11.87 17.14
N VAL A 152 -2.62 11.11 16.57
CA VAL A 152 -2.38 9.85 15.86
C VAL A 152 -2.83 9.96 14.41
N ALA A 153 -1.99 9.52 13.47
CA ALA A 153 -2.35 9.35 12.07
C ALA A 153 -2.88 7.91 11.82
N SER A 154 -4.18 7.78 11.55
CA SER A 154 -4.84 6.49 11.32
C SER A 154 -6.07 6.55 10.43
N SER A 155 -6.67 5.39 10.22
CA SER A 155 -7.85 5.18 9.40
C SER A 155 -9.11 5.83 9.99
N GLN A 156 -9.87 6.43 9.08
CA GLN A 156 -11.25 6.83 9.35
C GLN A 156 -12.20 5.63 9.28
N GLY A 157 -13.07 5.54 10.28
CA GLY A 157 -14.14 4.56 10.38
C GLY A 157 -15.52 5.22 10.29
N MET A 158 -16.36 5.01 11.29
CA MET A 158 -17.78 5.40 11.28
C MET A 158 -18.03 6.83 11.78
N PHE A 159 -19.16 7.40 11.36
CA PHE A 159 -19.74 8.54 12.07
C PHE A 159 -20.24 8.10 13.46
N ALA A 160 -20.29 9.05 14.40
CA ALA A 160 -20.93 8.85 15.70
C ALA A 160 -22.42 8.55 15.57
N ALA A 161 -22.81 7.32 15.91
CA ALA A 161 -24.20 6.89 15.94
C ALA A 161 -24.37 5.67 16.87
N ASP A 162 -25.56 5.48 17.42
CA ASP A 162 -25.95 4.31 18.21
C ASP A 162 -26.79 3.35 17.38
N PHE A 163 -26.53 2.05 17.51
CA PHE A 163 -27.28 1.01 16.81
C PHE A 163 -28.72 0.92 17.35
N ILE A 164 -29.72 0.92 16.45
CA ILE A 164 -31.12 0.70 16.80
C ILE A 164 -31.53 -0.73 16.42
N ASP A 165 -31.52 -1.04 15.12
CA ASP A 165 -31.88 -2.37 14.60
C ASP A 165 -31.47 -2.50 13.11
N LEU A 166 -31.75 -3.66 12.52
CA LEU A 166 -31.56 -3.91 11.09
C LEU A 166 -32.68 -3.28 10.25
N ILE A 167 -32.32 -2.81 9.06
CA ILE A 167 -33.29 -2.46 8.01
C ILE A 167 -33.40 -3.66 7.07
N SER A 168 -34.61 -4.21 6.93
CA SER A 168 -34.83 -5.43 6.14
C SER A 168 -34.39 -5.26 4.68
N GLY A 169 -33.52 -6.16 4.20
CA GLY A 169 -33.00 -6.17 2.82
C GLY A 169 -32.02 -5.03 2.51
N SER A 170 -31.53 -4.31 3.52
CA SER A 170 -30.61 -3.19 3.37
C SER A 170 -29.21 -3.53 3.86
N ALA A 171 -28.20 -3.01 3.17
CA ALA A 171 -26.81 -3.04 3.63
C ALA A 171 -26.56 -2.08 4.81
N ALA A 172 -27.25 -0.92 4.79
CA ALA A 172 -27.23 0.02 5.90
C ALA A 172 -28.18 -0.41 7.00
N GLU A 173 -27.81 -0.14 8.24
CA GLU A 173 -28.56 -0.42 9.45
C GLU A 173 -29.30 0.82 9.94
N SER A 174 -30.27 0.62 10.83
CA SER A 174 -30.96 1.72 11.49
C SER A 174 -30.10 2.18 12.66
N CYS A 175 -29.63 3.42 12.60
CA CYS A 175 -28.83 4.02 13.65
C CYS A 175 -29.41 5.37 14.07
N ALA A 176 -29.26 5.71 15.35
CA ALA A 176 -29.53 7.02 15.89
C ALA A 176 -28.26 7.85 15.83
N ASP A 177 -28.25 8.94 15.07
CA ASP A 177 -27.09 9.81 15.01
C ASP A 177 -26.86 10.51 16.34
N VAL A 178 -25.60 10.55 16.77
CA VAL A 178 -25.17 11.16 18.03
C VAL A 178 -24.24 12.29 17.69
N GLN A 179 -24.45 13.47 18.27
CA GLN A 179 -23.50 14.57 18.12
C GLN A 179 -22.13 14.13 18.64
N ASP A 180 -21.12 14.17 17.77
CA ASP A 180 -19.75 13.92 18.18
C ASP A 180 -19.21 15.18 18.88
N LEU A 181 -18.43 14.99 19.95
CA LEU A 181 -17.82 16.07 20.73
C LEU A 181 -16.38 16.38 20.28
N VAL A 182 -15.79 15.50 19.47
CA VAL A 182 -14.40 15.56 19.01
C VAL A 182 -14.36 15.65 17.48
N PHE A 183 -15.01 14.70 16.82
CA PHE A 183 -14.98 14.55 15.36
C PHE A 183 -16.11 15.33 14.69
N HIS A 184 -16.05 16.66 14.76
CA HIS A 184 -16.99 17.55 14.09
C HIS A 184 -16.33 18.82 13.56
N VAL A 185 -16.90 19.41 12.50
CA VAL A 185 -16.53 20.72 11.97
C VAL A 185 -17.74 21.62 12.00
N GLY A 186 -17.70 22.69 12.81
CA GLY A 186 -18.82 23.62 12.95
C GLY A 186 -20.12 23.00 13.50
N GLY A 187 -20.02 21.90 14.24
CA GLY A 187 -21.16 21.13 14.77
C GLY A 187 -21.65 20.02 13.83
N THR A 188 -21.17 19.94 12.60
CA THR A 188 -21.46 18.84 11.68
C THR A 188 -20.46 17.71 11.91
N ASN A 189 -20.94 16.51 12.20
CA ASN A 189 -20.10 15.34 12.44
C ASN A 189 -19.29 14.97 11.21
N VAL A 190 -18.02 14.59 11.41
CA VAL A 190 -17.18 13.93 10.40
C VAL A 190 -16.94 12.47 10.83
N ARG A 191 -16.36 11.65 9.94
CA ARG A 191 -15.99 10.28 10.31
C ARG A 191 -14.92 10.29 11.41
N ARG A 192 -15.10 9.42 12.40
CA ARG A 192 -14.12 9.20 13.47
C ARG A 192 -12.86 8.57 12.93
N VAL A 193 -11.73 8.83 13.58
CA VAL A 193 -10.43 8.25 13.25
C VAL A 193 -9.96 7.38 14.41
N GLU A 194 -9.34 6.25 14.08
CA GLU A 194 -8.83 5.30 15.07
C GLU A 194 -7.67 5.89 15.90
N PRO A 195 -7.58 5.56 17.20
CA PRO A 195 -6.55 6.10 18.11
C PRO A 195 -5.19 5.38 17.97
N ARG A 196 -5.01 4.51 16.98
CA ARG A 196 -3.73 3.90 16.62
C ARG A 196 -3.67 3.68 15.13
N ASN A 197 -2.51 3.90 14.52
CA ASN A 197 -2.24 3.67 13.11
C ASN A 197 -2.58 2.23 12.68
N THR A 198 -3.10 2.07 11.46
CA THR A 198 -3.57 0.79 10.94
C THR A 198 -2.42 -0.08 10.42
N PRO A 199 -2.09 -1.23 11.07
CA PRO A 199 -0.98 -2.08 10.64
C PRO A 199 -1.35 -2.94 9.43
N SER A 200 -0.33 -3.50 8.76
CA SER A 200 -0.55 -4.39 7.62
C SER A 200 -1.18 -5.73 8.04
N VAL A 201 -2.15 -6.22 7.25
CA VAL A 201 -2.69 -7.59 7.36
C VAL A 201 -1.83 -8.64 6.65
N ILE A 202 -0.91 -8.23 5.77
CA ILE A 202 -0.02 -9.14 5.04
C ILE A 202 1.00 -9.73 6.02
N ASN A 203 1.20 -11.05 5.96
CA ASN A 203 1.98 -11.84 6.92
C ASN A 203 1.47 -11.80 8.37
N ALA A 204 0.31 -11.19 8.66
CA ALA A 204 -0.19 -11.10 10.03
C ALA A 204 -0.52 -12.47 10.66
N VAL A 205 -0.68 -13.51 9.83
CA VAL A 205 -0.84 -14.92 10.26
C VAL A 205 0.32 -15.43 11.11
N PHE A 206 1.52 -14.86 10.94
CA PHE A 206 2.68 -15.25 11.73
C PHE A 206 2.68 -14.63 13.13
N ASN A 207 1.87 -13.59 13.40
CA ASN A 207 1.82 -12.96 14.72
C ASN A 207 1.22 -13.92 15.77
N LEU A 208 1.87 -14.05 16.92
CA LEU A 208 1.31 -14.81 18.05
C LEU A 208 0.03 -14.15 18.57
N ARG A 209 0.01 -12.83 18.68
CA ARG A 209 -1.14 -12.00 19.08
C ARG A 209 -1.28 -10.84 18.10
N ASN A 210 -2.51 -10.44 17.78
CA ASN A 210 -2.78 -9.33 16.85
C ASN A 210 -3.27 -8.07 17.60
N PHE A 211 -3.35 -6.95 16.85
CA PHE A 211 -3.34 -5.56 17.33
C PHE A 211 -1.99 -5.12 17.91
N TRP A 212 -1.77 -3.81 17.97
CA TRP A 212 -0.56 -3.20 18.55
C TRP A 212 -0.36 -3.54 20.04
N ASP A 213 -1.44 -3.69 20.81
CA ASP A 213 -1.41 -4.06 22.24
C ASP A 213 -1.56 -5.58 22.49
N GLY A 214 -1.66 -6.38 21.42
CA GLY A 214 -1.78 -7.84 21.55
C GLY A 214 -3.11 -8.32 22.14
N ARG A 215 -4.17 -7.48 22.16
CA ARG A 215 -5.45 -7.88 22.77
C ARG A 215 -6.15 -9.05 22.06
N ALA A 216 -5.91 -9.21 20.75
CA ALA A 216 -6.43 -10.35 19.99
C ALA A 216 -5.61 -11.62 20.30
N ASN A 217 -6.26 -12.54 20.99
CA ASN A 217 -5.65 -13.69 21.62
C ASN A 217 -5.29 -14.79 20.61
N PHE A 218 -4.13 -15.43 20.81
CA PHE A 218 -3.72 -16.65 20.08
C PHE A 218 -4.75 -17.78 20.11
N VAL A 219 -5.54 -17.86 21.18
CA VAL A 219 -6.63 -18.84 21.35
C VAL A 219 -7.97 -18.15 21.12
N PHE A 220 -8.58 -18.39 19.96
CA PHE A 220 -9.90 -17.88 19.64
C PHE A 220 -10.99 -18.67 20.38
N ASN A 221 -11.96 -17.94 20.95
CA ASN A 221 -13.09 -18.49 21.71
C ASN A 221 -14.39 -18.62 20.88
N GLY A 222 -14.34 -18.34 19.57
CA GLY A 222 -15.50 -18.40 18.67
C GLY A 222 -16.38 -17.15 18.66
N VAL A 223 -16.13 -16.17 19.53
CA VAL A 223 -17.06 -15.06 19.78
C VAL A 223 -16.39 -13.69 19.72
N ASN A 224 -15.24 -13.50 20.38
CA ASN A 224 -14.62 -12.19 20.54
C ASN A 224 -13.08 -12.29 20.64
N PRO A 225 -12.35 -11.15 20.65
CA PRO A 225 -10.88 -11.18 20.59
C PRO A 225 -10.17 -11.74 21.82
N PHE A 226 -10.83 -11.87 22.97
CA PHE A 226 -10.15 -12.00 24.27
C PHE A 226 -9.82 -13.44 24.68
N GLY A 227 -10.27 -14.44 23.91
CA GLY A 227 -10.01 -15.84 24.19
C GLY A 227 -10.60 -16.27 25.53
N ALA A 228 -9.82 -16.98 26.35
CA ALA A 228 -10.28 -17.49 27.64
C ALA A 228 -10.57 -16.42 28.71
N ARG A 229 -10.18 -15.16 28.47
CA ARG A 229 -10.47 -14.04 29.39
C ARG A 229 -11.95 -13.67 29.41
N ASP A 230 -12.71 -14.02 28.37
CA ASP A 230 -14.17 -14.01 28.43
C ASP A 230 -14.69 -15.40 28.85
N PRO A 231 -15.11 -15.59 30.11
CA PRO A 231 -15.64 -16.86 30.58
C PRO A 231 -17.05 -17.15 30.03
N ASN A 232 -17.73 -16.18 29.42
CA ASN A 232 -19.10 -16.29 28.91
C ASN A 232 -19.16 -16.52 27.39
N ALA A 233 -18.02 -16.49 26.69
CA ALA A 233 -17.96 -16.78 25.26
C ALA A 233 -18.44 -18.21 24.97
N ARG A 234 -19.56 -18.32 24.25
CA ARG A 234 -20.17 -19.59 23.88
C ARG A 234 -20.64 -19.57 22.43
N ILE A 235 -20.56 -20.73 21.79
CA ILE A 235 -21.22 -21.01 20.52
C ILE A 235 -22.31 -22.07 20.74
N LEU A 236 -23.12 -22.31 19.72
CA LEU A 236 -24.13 -23.37 19.69
C LEU A 236 -23.66 -24.57 18.88
N GLU A 237 -23.91 -25.78 19.39
CA GLU A 237 -23.66 -27.03 18.69
C GLU A 237 -24.95 -27.86 18.62
N VAL A 238 -25.28 -28.34 17.42
CA VAL A 238 -26.39 -29.25 17.16
C VAL A 238 -25.92 -30.68 17.41
N GLN A 239 -26.51 -31.31 18.42
CA GLN A 239 -26.25 -32.69 18.80
C GLN A 239 -26.94 -33.67 17.85
N PRO A 240 -26.50 -34.94 17.77
CA PRO A 240 -27.10 -35.95 16.88
C PRO A 240 -28.62 -36.17 17.07
N GLY A 241 -29.17 -35.81 18.24
CA GLY A 241 -30.62 -35.85 18.53
C GLY A 241 -31.42 -34.62 18.07
N GLY A 242 -30.76 -33.62 17.45
CA GLY A 242 -31.36 -32.33 17.07
C GLY A 242 -31.37 -31.29 18.19
N ASP A 243 -30.86 -31.63 19.38
CA ASP A 243 -30.74 -30.68 20.48
C ASP A 243 -29.64 -29.67 20.23
N VAL A 244 -29.90 -28.41 20.59
CA VAL A 244 -28.95 -27.31 20.46
C VAL A 244 -28.40 -27.02 21.84
N VAL A 245 -27.09 -27.16 22.01
CA VAL A 245 -26.40 -26.96 23.28
C VAL A 245 -25.37 -25.85 23.15
N SER A 246 -25.26 -25.05 24.20
CA SER A 246 -24.22 -24.04 24.33
C SER A 246 -22.89 -24.70 24.72
N THR A 247 -21.82 -24.41 24.00
CA THR A 247 -20.49 -24.99 24.21
C THR A 247 -19.40 -23.93 24.17
N THR A 248 -18.30 -24.19 24.88
CA THR A 248 -17.09 -23.37 24.83
C THR A 248 -16.13 -23.97 23.82
N VAL A 249 -15.49 -23.12 23.02
CA VAL A 249 -14.46 -23.56 22.07
C VAL A 249 -13.13 -22.92 22.36
N ARG A 250 -12.06 -23.62 21.99
CA ARG A 250 -10.68 -23.14 22.07
C ARG A 250 -10.00 -23.52 20.77
N ILE A 251 -9.62 -22.53 19.99
CA ILE A 251 -8.99 -22.72 18.69
C ILE A 251 -7.62 -22.03 18.77
N GLN A 252 -6.55 -22.80 18.91
CA GLN A 252 -5.19 -22.27 19.02
C GLN A 252 -4.66 -21.83 17.65
N LYS A 253 -3.59 -21.02 17.61
CA LYS A 253 -3.04 -20.45 16.36
C LYS A 253 -4.11 -19.68 15.60
N ALA A 254 -4.99 -19.00 16.33
CA ALA A 254 -6.14 -18.30 15.78
C ALA A 254 -6.24 -16.83 16.19
N SER A 255 -5.08 -16.17 16.31
CA SER A 255 -5.00 -14.74 16.64
C SER A 255 -5.68 -13.85 15.60
N LEU A 256 -5.68 -14.24 14.32
CA LEU A 256 -6.41 -13.52 13.26
C LEU A 256 -7.92 -13.69 13.41
N ALA A 257 -8.43 -14.89 13.70
CA ALA A 257 -9.87 -15.08 13.94
C ALA A 257 -10.34 -14.28 15.16
N SER A 258 -9.52 -14.24 16.22
CA SER A 258 -9.74 -13.36 17.38
C SER A 258 -9.78 -11.87 16.98
N GLN A 259 -8.86 -11.42 16.12
CA GLN A 259 -8.81 -10.02 15.67
C GLN A 259 -10.02 -9.67 14.80
N ALA A 260 -10.38 -10.54 13.85
CA ALA A 260 -11.36 -10.27 12.82
C ALA A 260 -12.78 -10.01 13.35
N VAL A 261 -13.10 -10.47 14.56
CA VAL A 261 -14.40 -10.26 15.22
C VAL A 261 -14.47 -8.98 16.06
N GLY A 262 -13.38 -8.21 16.16
CA GLY A 262 -13.35 -6.92 16.86
C GLY A 262 -13.94 -5.77 16.03
N PRO A 263 -13.34 -5.40 14.89
CA PRO A 263 -13.71 -4.22 14.11
C PRO A 263 -15.20 -4.17 13.71
N PRO A 264 -15.85 -5.27 13.30
CA PRO A 264 -17.27 -5.25 12.97
C PRO A 264 -18.20 -4.93 14.15
N ALA A 265 -17.73 -4.93 15.40
CA ALA A 265 -18.54 -4.50 16.54
C ALA A 265 -18.12 -3.14 17.11
N SER A 266 -17.08 -2.52 16.55
CA SER A 266 -16.50 -1.27 17.05
C SER A 266 -17.26 -0.05 16.54
N GLY A 267 -17.70 0.80 17.48
CA GLY A 267 -18.38 2.08 17.21
C GLY A 267 -17.50 3.19 16.64
N PHE A 268 -16.19 2.91 16.50
CA PHE A 268 -15.24 3.78 15.81
C PHE A 268 -14.91 3.22 14.43
N GLU A 269 -14.77 1.89 14.29
CA GLU A 269 -14.28 1.28 13.04
C GLU A 269 -15.39 1.04 12.01
N MET A 270 -16.35 0.14 12.30
CA MET A 270 -17.29 -0.38 11.30
C MET A 270 -18.76 -0.43 11.75
N ALA A 271 -19.05 -0.10 13.01
CA ALA A 271 -20.39 -0.24 13.57
C ALA A 271 -20.98 1.09 14.06
N CYS A 272 -22.30 1.16 14.11
CA CYS A 272 -22.97 2.02 15.08
C CYS A 272 -22.75 1.45 16.49
N GLY A 273 -22.61 2.33 17.49
CA GLY A 273 -22.32 1.97 18.87
C GLY A 273 -23.29 0.93 19.43
N GLY A 274 -22.75 -0.13 20.05
CA GLY A 274 -23.54 -1.18 20.69
C GLY A 274 -24.08 -2.28 19.77
N ARG A 275 -23.69 -2.33 18.49
CA ARG A 275 -24.12 -3.38 17.53
C ARG A 275 -23.73 -4.81 18.01
N PRO A 276 -24.70 -5.72 18.22
CA PRO A 276 -24.41 -7.12 18.54
C PRO A 276 -23.91 -7.91 17.32
N PHE A 277 -22.94 -8.81 17.50
CA PHE A 277 -22.38 -9.59 16.38
C PHE A 277 -23.41 -10.49 15.67
N ALA A 278 -24.38 -11.07 16.41
CA ALA A 278 -25.44 -11.88 15.82
C ALA A 278 -26.31 -11.09 14.82
N LYS A 279 -26.46 -9.77 15.01
CA LYS A 279 -27.16 -8.89 14.05
C LYS A 279 -26.38 -8.78 12.73
N ILE A 280 -25.05 -8.83 12.78
CA ILE A 280 -24.20 -8.85 11.57
C ILE A 280 -24.49 -10.12 10.77
N GLY A 281 -24.56 -11.29 11.41
CA GLY A 281 -24.91 -12.54 10.74
C GLY A 281 -26.27 -12.50 10.09
N LYS A 282 -27.27 -12.02 10.82
CA LYS A 282 -28.64 -11.84 10.30
C LYS A 282 -28.71 -10.89 9.11
N LYS A 283 -27.95 -9.80 9.15
CA LYS A 283 -27.81 -8.88 8.01
C LYS A 283 -27.16 -9.57 6.82
N MET A 284 -25.94 -10.06 6.99
CA MET A 284 -25.15 -10.61 5.88
C MET A 284 -25.85 -11.80 5.22
N LEU A 285 -26.46 -12.71 5.99
CA LEU A 285 -27.20 -13.85 5.45
C LEU A 285 -28.44 -13.46 4.62
N SER A 286 -28.96 -12.25 4.80
CA SER A 286 -30.07 -11.71 3.99
C SER A 286 -29.60 -11.03 2.70
N LEU A 287 -28.30 -10.77 2.57
CA LEU A 287 -27.71 -10.04 1.45
C LEU A 287 -27.00 -10.98 0.47
N ARG A 288 -26.85 -10.52 -0.77
CA ARG A 288 -26.01 -11.18 -1.75
C ARG A 288 -24.55 -10.75 -1.52
N PRO A 289 -23.58 -11.68 -1.48
CA PRO A 289 -22.18 -11.35 -1.26
C PRO A 289 -21.63 -10.39 -2.30
N LEU A 290 -20.89 -9.37 -1.84
CA LEU A 290 -20.21 -8.36 -2.66
C LEU A 290 -21.15 -7.60 -3.61
N ALA A 291 -22.45 -7.52 -3.31
CA ALA A 291 -23.45 -6.99 -4.25
C ALA A 291 -23.22 -5.53 -4.65
N LYS A 292 -22.42 -4.78 -3.89
CA LYS A 292 -22.04 -3.40 -4.17
C LYS A 292 -20.79 -3.25 -5.05
N GLN A 293 -20.06 -4.34 -5.30
CA GLN A 293 -18.69 -4.29 -5.83
C GLN A 293 -18.53 -5.15 -7.08
N GLU A 294 -17.68 -4.72 -7.99
CA GLU A 294 -17.20 -5.55 -9.09
C GLU A 294 -16.16 -6.56 -8.60
N VAL A 295 -16.18 -7.76 -9.18
CA VAL A 295 -15.16 -8.79 -8.96
C VAL A 295 -14.47 -9.04 -10.29
N HIS A 296 -13.14 -8.95 -10.31
CA HIS A 296 -12.39 -9.13 -11.54
C HIS A 296 -12.59 -10.56 -12.11
N PRO A 297 -12.83 -10.75 -13.42
CA PRO A 297 -13.07 -12.09 -13.99
C PRO A 297 -11.94 -13.10 -13.76
N ASN A 298 -10.72 -12.61 -13.58
CA ASN A 298 -9.52 -13.39 -13.25
C ASN A 298 -9.11 -13.26 -11.77
N ASP A 299 -10.02 -12.94 -10.84
CA ASP A 299 -9.74 -13.00 -9.40
C ASP A 299 -9.27 -14.41 -9.01
N SER A 300 -8.19 -14.51 -8.23
CA SER A 300 -7.52 -15.78 -7.94
C SER A 300 -8.34 -16.74 -7.07
N VAL A 301 -9.36 -16.24 -6.37
CA VAL A 301 -10.15 -17.00 -5.39
C VAL A 301 -11.64 -17.05 -5.78
N LEU A 302 -12.20 -15.92 -6.22
CA LEU A 302 -13.64 -15.72 -6.40
C LEU A 302 -14.11 -15.92 -7.85
N ALA A 303 -13.21 -15.98 -8.84
CA ALA A 303 -13.57 -16.07 -10.26
C ALA A 303 -14.62 -17.14 -10.58
N GLY A 304 -14.53 -18.31 -9.92
CA GLY A 304 -15.45 -19.43 -10.17
C GLY A 304 -16.89 -19.24 -9.69
N ILE A 305 -17.20 -18.16 -8.96
CA ILE A 305 -18.53 -17.90 -8.36
C ILE A 305 -19.02 -16.47 -8.58
N ILE A 306 -18.42 -15.73 -9.52
CA ILE A 306 -18.85 -14.38 -9.88
C ILE A 306 -20.28 -14.43 -10.45
N ASP A 307 -21.09 -13.45 -10.09
CA ASP A 307 -22.42 -13.30 -10.69
C ASP A 307 -22.30 -12.98 -12.20
N PRO A 308 -23.20 -13.48 -13.07
CA PRO A 308 -23.12 -13.19 -14.51
C PRO A 308 -23.12 -11.71 -14.90
N SER A 309 -23.56 -10.81 -14.01
CA SER A 309 -23.45 -9.36 -14.21
C SER A 309 -22.04 -8.78 -14.02
N GLY A 310 -21.09 -9.55 -13.47
CA GLY A 310 -19.76 -9.07 -13.04
C GLY A 310 -19.76 -8.38 -11.67
N LYS A 311 -20.95 -8.13 -11.10
CA LYS A 311 -21.12 -7.44 -9.81
C LYS A 311 -21.62 -8.38 -8.72
N GLY A 312 -20.80 -8.57 -7.70
CA GLY A 312 -21.02 -9.51 -6.61
C GLY A 312 -20.90 -10.98 -7.03
N LEU A 313 -21.30 -11.87 -6.13
CA LEU A 313 -21.20 -13.32 -6.33
C LEU A 313 -22.57 -13.94 -6.65
N GLY A 314 -22.57 -14.97 -7.51
CA GLY A 314 -23.76 -15.73 -7.92
C GLY A 314 -24.22 -16.76 -6.88
N THR A 315 -24.04 -16.47 -5.59
CA THR A 315 -24.32 -17.37 -4.46
C THR A 315 -24.87 -16.60 -3.25
N THR A 316 -25.07 -17.28 -2.13
CA THR A 316 -25.50 -16.68 -0.85
C THR A 316 -24.47 -16.98 0.24
N TYR A 317 -24.38 -16.11 1.26
CA TYR A 317 -23.53 -16.40 2.42
C TYR A 317 -23.93 -17.68 3.15
N ALA A 318 -25.23 -18.00 3.20
CA ALA A 318 -25.72 -19.25 3.78
C ALA A 318 -25.13 -20.47 3.05
N ASP A 319 -25.09 -20.45 1.71
CA ASP A 319 -24.55 -21.57 0.94
C ASP A 319 -23.02 -21.63 1.01
N MET A 320 -22.34 -20.49 1.06
CA MET A 320 -20.89 -20.44 1.31
C MET A 320 -20.53 -21.01 2.70
N ILE A 321 -21.31 -20.71 3.75
CA ILE A 321 -21.12 -21.28 5.10
C ILE A 321 -21.37 -22.79 5.09
N LYS A 322 -22.44 -23.28 4.45
CA LYS A 322 -22.72 -24.72 4.33
C LYS A 322 -21.62 -25.48 3.58
N ALA A 323 -21.00 -24.83 2.59
CA ALA A 323 -19.86 -25.39 1.89
C ALA A 323 -18.64 -25.49 2.82
N ALA A 324 -18.35 -24.42 3.56
CA ALA A 324 -17.14 -24.28 4.38
C ALA A 324 -17.18 -25.01 5.73
N PHE A 325 -18.31 -25.06 6.44
CA PHE A 325 -18.38 -25.47 7.85
C PHE A 325 -19.28 -26.68 8.10
N TRP A 326 -18.96 -27.45 9.15
CA TRP A 326 -19.72 -28.63 9.55
C TRP A 326 -21.15 -28.29 9.99
N GLU A 327 -22.10 -29.15 9.61
CA GLU A 327 -23.54 -28.97 9.84
C GLU A 327 -23.93 -28.84 11.32
N LYS A 328 -23.16 -29.43 12.23
CA LYS A 328 -23.36 -29.29 13.68
C LYS A 328 -23.28 -27.84 14.19
N TYR A 329 -22.82 -26.88 13.39
CA TYR A 329 -22.75 -25.47 13.78
C TYR A 329 -23.82 -24.57 13.15
N TRP A 330 -24.68 -25.10 12.27
CA TRP A 330 -25.68 -24.28 11.58
C TRP A 330 -27.00 -25.00 11.26
N ASN A 331 -27.01 -26.34 11.20
CA ASN A 331 -28.15 -27.12 10.71
C ASN A 331 -29.14 -27.45 11.82
N SER A 332 -30.00 -26.50 12.17
CA SER A 332 -31.11 -26.70 13.11
C SER A 332 -32.31 -25.87 12.70
N ASP A 333 -33.51 -26.35 13.02
CA ASP A 333 -34.75 -25.59 12.94
C ASP A 333 -35.02 -24.76 14.20
N LYS A 334 -34.24 -24.92 15.29
CA LYS A 334 -34.41 -24.17 16.53
C LYS A 334 -33.98 -22.71 16.37
N LEU A 335 -34.72 -21.83 17.03
CA LEU A 335 -34.46 -20.40 17.14
C LEU A 335 -33.97 -20.06 18.54
N VAL A 336 -33.03 -19.14 18.66
CA VAL A 336 -32.46 -18.68 19.93
C VAL A 336 -32.59 -17.17 20.13
N ASP A 337 -32.60 -16.73 21.39
CA ASP A 337 -32.48 -15.32 21.76
C ASP A 337 -31.00 -14.88 21.86
N ALA A 338 -30.76 -13.61 22.19
CA ALA A 338 -29.42 -13.05 22.38
C ALA A 338 -28.61 -13.71 23.54
N ASN A 339 -29.29 -14.42 24.45
CA ASN A 339 -28.65 -15.18 25.53
C ASN A 339 -28.43 -16.66 25.15
N LEU A 340 -28.64 -17.00 23.86
CA LEU A 340 -28.52 -18.34 23.31
C LEU A 340 -29.54 -19.36 23.88
N ASN A 341 -30.65 -18.88 24.46
CA ASN A 341 -31.74 -19.76 24.89
C ASN A 341 -32.64 -20.11 23.71
N VAL A 342 -33.07 -21.37 23.61
CA VAL A 342 -34.06 -21.77 22.59
C VAL A 342 -35.41 -21.14 22.90
N VAL A 343 -35.92 -20.36 21.95
CA VAL A 343 -37.20 -19.61 22.07
C VAL A 343 -38.26 -20.06 21.07
N GLY A 344 -37.90 -20.82 20.03
CA GLY A 344 -38.85 -21.26 19.02
C GLY A 344 -38.25 -22.24 18.00
N VAL A 345 -39.00 -22.49 16.92
CA VAL A 345 -38.58 -23.27 15.76
C VAL A 345 -39.06 -22.61 14.46
N GLY A 346 -38.33 -22.82 13.36
CA GLY A 346 -38.69 -22.35 12.02
C GLY A 346 -38.00 -21.05 11.63
N THR A 347 -38.77 -20.05 11.18
CA THR A 347 -38.25 -18.77 10.70
C THR A 347 -38.34 -17.72 11.82
N PRO A 348 -37.28 -16.93 12.06
CA PRO A 348 -37.33 -15.83 13.02
C PRO A 348 -38.53 -14.90 12.79
N ALA A 349 -39.32 -14.64 13.83
CA ALA A 349 -40.47 -13.74 13.78
C ALA A 349 -40.08 -12.27 14.01
N SER A 350 -38.91 -12.03 14.59
CA SER A 350 -38.35 -10.70 14.86
C SER A 350 -36.88 -10.64 14.51
N THR A 351 -36.28 -9.45 14.57
CA THR A 351 -34.83 -9.25 14.40
C THR A 351 -34.02 -9.75 15.60
N ASP A 352 -34.64 -10.07 16.74
CA ASP A 352 -33.99 -10.53 17.98
C ASP A 352 -34.09 -12.05 18.22
N GLU A 353 -34.72 -12.77 17.29
CA GLU A 353 -34.67 -14.23 17.22
C GLU A 353 -33.64 -14.65 16.17
N TYR A 354 -32.77 -15.60 16.48
CA TYR A 354 -31.69 -16.02 15.58
C TYR A 354 -31.77 -17.51 15.28
N THR A 355 -31.53 -17.87 14.03
CA THR A 355 -31.15 -19.24 13.69
C THR A 355 -29.79 -19.58 14.32
N VAL A 356 -29.47 -20.89 14.43
CA VAL A 356 -28.15 -21.32 14.92
C VAL A 356 -27.01 -20.75 14.05
N MET A 357 -27.22 -20.65 12.72
CA MET A 357 -26.24 -20.07 11.81
C MET A 357 -25.97 -18.58 12.11
N GLU A 358 -27.01 -17.80 12.39
CA GLU A 358 -26.90 -16.37 12.73
C GLU A 358 -26.25 -16.17 14.10
N ALA A 359 -26.62 -16.98 15.10
CA ALA A 359 -26.04 -16.90 16.44
C ALA A 359 -24.55 -17.27 16.47
N ASN A 360 -24.12 -18.22 15.64
CA ASN A 360 -22.72 -18.64 15.51
C ASN A 360 -21.91 -17.81 14.50
N PHE A 361 -22.46 -16.70 13.98
CA PHE A 361 -21.84 -16.01 12.85
C PHE A 361 -20.41 -15.52 13.11
N SER A 362 -20.08 -15.13 14.35
CA SER A 362 -18.70 -14.78 14.76
C SER A 362 -17.69 -15.90 14.55
N LEU A 363 -18.09 -17.16 14.75
CA LEU A 363 -17.23 -18.32 14.50
C LEU A 363 -16.90 -18.44 13.01
N PHE A 364 -17.92 -18.33 12.15
CA PHE A 364 -17.75 -18.43 10.70
C PHE A 364 -16.95 -17.25 10.15
N TRP A 365 -17.26 -16.04 10.59
CA TRP A 365 -16.57 -14.82 10.23
C TRP A 365 -15.09 -14.88 10.58
N GLY A 366 -14.76 -15.16 11.86
CA GLY A 366 -13.39 -15.18 12.34
C GLY A 366 -12.53 -16.23 11.63
N LEU A 367 -13.01 -17.47 11.55
CA LEU A 367 -12.25 -18.56 10.91
C LEU A 367 -12.10 -18.37 9.41
N ALA A 368 -13.14 -17.90 8.71
CA ALA A 368 -13.07 -17.68 7.27
C ALA A 368 -12.07 -16.56 6.94
N ILE A 369 -12.14 -15.42 7.64
CA ILE A 369 -11.19 -14.31 7.44
C ILE A 369 -9.77 -14.75 7.78
N GLN A 370 -9.54 -15.46 8.89
CA GLN A 370 -8.22 -15.99 9.20
C GLN A 370 -7.67 -16.87 8.08
N LEU A 371 -8.49 -17.77 7.52
CA LEU A 371 -8.04 -18.64 6.44
C LEU A 371 -7.71 -17.87 5.17
N TYR A 372 -8.45 -16.79 4.89
CA TYR A 372 -8.10 -15.88 3.80
C TYR A 372 -6.80 -15.11 4.09
N GLU A 373 -6.67 -14.46 5.25
CA GLU A 373 -5.46 -13.72 5.63
C GLU A 373 -4.22 -14.63 5.74
N ALA A 374 -4.40 -15.92 6.03
CA ALA A 374 -3.33 -16.92 6.00
C ALA A 374 -2.78 -17.18 4.58
N THR A 375 -3.49 -16.78 3.52
CA THR A 375 -2.96 -16.83 2.15
C THR A 375 -2.14 -15.60 1.80
N LEU A 376 -2.28 -14.49 2.53
CA LEU A 376 -1.61 -13.21 2.27
C LEU A 376 -0.16 -13.21 2.77
N VAL A 377 0.65 -14.11 2.21
CA VAL A 377 2.06 -14.32 2.56
C VAL A 377 2.98 -13.72 1.50
N SER A 378 3.84 -12.79 1.89
CA SER A 378 4.80 -12.11 1.01
C SER A 378 6.22 -12.67 1.21
N ASP A 379 6.45 -13.85 0.66
CA ASP A 379 7.66 -14.66 0.78
C ASP A 379 8.56 -14.66 -0.46
N ASP A 380 8.39 -13.70 -1.38
CA ASP A 380 9.20 -13.57 -2.61
C ASP A 380 9.76 -12.14 -2.79
N ALA A 381 10.15 -11.49 -1.70
CA ALA A 381 10.87 -10.23 -1.78
C ALA A 381 12.29 -10.43 -2.35
N PRO A 382 12.95 -9.39 -2.89
CA PRO A 382 14.37 -9.46 -3.26
C PRO A 382 15.26 -10.11 -2.20
N PHE A 383 15.02 -9.81 -0.92
CA PHE A 383 15.72 -10.46 0.19
C PHE A 383 15.51 -11.98 0.26
N ASP A 384 14.29 -12.48 0.04
CA ASP A 384 14.02 -13.93 0.06
C ASP A 384 14.79 -14.65 -1.05
N ARG A 385 14.77 -14.09 -2.28
CA ARG A 385 15.52 -14.63 -3.42
C ARG A 385 17.02 -14.64 -3.16
N PHE A 386 17.54 -13.59 -2.53
CA PHE A 386 18.94 -13.52 -2.10
C PHE A 386 19.29 -14.64 -1.11
N MET A 387 18.46 -14.85 -0.09
CA MET A 387 18.65 -15.92 0.90
C MET A 387 18.45 -17.33 0.31
N GLU A 388 17.77 -17.45 -0.83
CA GLU A 388 17.60 -18.68 -1.62
C GLU A 388 18.77 -18.94 -2.60
N GLY A 389 19.73 -18.01 -2.68
CA GLY A 389 20.98 -18.18 -3.44
C GLY A 389 21.13 -17.28 -4.67
N ASP A 390 20.16 -16.41 -4.97
CA ASP A 390 20.31 -15.39 -6.02
C ASP A 390 21.12 -14.19 -5.51
N ALA A 391 22.45 -14.26 -5.70
CA ALA A 391 23.38 -13.20 -5.28
C ALA A 391 23.15 -11.84 -5.98
N THR A 392 22.33 -11.81 -7.05
CA THR A 392 22.01 -10.60 -7.81
C THR A 392 20.68 -9.96 -7.40
N ALA A 393 19.90 -10.61 -6.53
CA ALA A 393 18.62 -10.08 -6.07
C ALA A 393 18.74 -8.82 -5.20
N LEU A 394 19.89 -8.62 -4.55
CA LEU A 394 20.21 -7.38 -3.82
C LEU A 394 21.33 -6.58 -4.51
N THR A 395 21.18 -5.26 -4.51
CA THR A 395 22.26 -4.32 -4.89
C THR A 395 23.35 -4.28 -3.82
N GLU A 396 24.52 -3.73 -4.13
CA GLU A 396 25.60 -3.58 -3.15
C GLU A 396 25.22 -2.65 -1.99
N GLU A 397 24.42 -1.61 -2.26
CA GLU A 397 23.88 -0.72 -1.23
C GLU A 397 22.90 -1.45 -0.30
N GLN A 398 22.03 -2.30 -0.85
CA GLN A 398 21.12 -3.14 -0.05
C GLN A 398 21.87 -4.15 0.81
N LYS A 399 22.97 -4.71 0.29
CA LYS A 399 23.86 -5.60 1.08
C LYS A 399 24.54 -4.85 2.21
N HIS A 400 25.05 -3.64 1.96
CA HIS A 400 25.58 -2.77 3.02
C HIS A 400 24.52 -2.47 4.08
N GLY A 401 23.31 -2.12 3.67
CA GLY A 401 22.18 -1.92 4.57
C GLY A 401 21.82 -3.13 5.41
N PHE A 402 21.87 -4.32 4.83
CA PHE A 402 21.66 -5.58 5.55
C PHE A 402 22.74 -5.82 6.61
N GLU A 403 24.00 -5.54 6.29
CA GLU A 403 25.10 -5.61 7.26
C GLU A 403 24.90 -4.63 8.41
N VAL A 404 24.48 -3.39 8.11
CA VAL A 404 24.11 -2.38 9.12
C VAL A 404 22.95 -2.87 9.98
N PHE A 405 21.90 -3.43 9.38
CA PHE A 405 20.72 -3.93 10.08
C PHE A 405 21.06 -4.99 11.13
N ILE A 406 21.99 -5.90 10.81
CA ILE A 406 22.43 -6.97 11.73
C ILE A 406 23.39 -6.41 12.79
N ASN A 407 24.34 -5.57 12.38
CA ASN A 407 25.46 -5.17 13.21
C ASN A 407 25.26 -3.78 13.82
N GLN A 408 25.67 -2.70 13.14
CA GLN A 408 25.74 -1.35 13.70
C GLN A 408 24.37 -0.83 14.17
N GLY A 409 23.31 -1.16 13.44
CA GLY A 409 21.94 -0.76 13.74
C GLY A 409 21.26 -1.60 14.82
N GLN A 410 21.77 -2.81 15.12
CA GLN A 410 21.20 -3.76 16.09
C GLN A 410 19.70 -4.06 15.86
N CYS A 411 19.16 -3.80 14.67
CA CYS A 411 17.73 -3.90 14.37
C CYS A 411 17.22 -5.34 14.53
N ILE A 412 18.08 -6.31 14.20
CA ILE A 412 17.84 -7.75 14.32
C ILE A 412 17.52 -8.21 15.75
N GLN A 413 17.86 -7.42 16.78
CA GLN A 413 17.55 -7.74 18.18
C GLN A 413 16.05 -7.76 18.45
N CYS A 414 15.25 -7.00 17.70
CA CYS A 414 13.79 -7.00 17.81
C CYS A 414 13.12 -7.55 16.55
N HIS A 415 13.69 -7.25 15.39
CA HIS A 415 13.19 -7.67 14.08
C HIS A 415 13.89 -8.94 13.61
N PHE A 416 13.70 -10.02 14.36
CA PHE A 416 14.40 -11.29 14.20
C PHE A 416 13.69 -12.28 13.26
N GLY A 417 14.45 -13.24 12.73
CA GLY A 417 13.91 -14.37 11.97
C GLY A 417 13.41 -13.99 10.58
N ALA A 418 12.88 -14.98 9.85
CA ALA A 418 12.41 -14.78 8.48
C ALA A 418 11.22 -13.81 8.40
N GLU A 419 10.44 -13.73 9.49
CA GLU A 419 9.31 -12.83 9.64
C GLU A 419 9.70 -11.39 9.98
N PHE A 420 10.98 -11.13 10.31
CA PHE A 420 11.48 -9.85 10.79
C PHE A 420 10.71 -9.29 12.00
N THR A 421 10.34 -10.17 12.94
CA THR A 421 9.69 -9.80 14.20
C THR A 421 9.88 -10.90 15.26
N LYS A 422 10.16 -10.49 16.51
CA LYS A 422 10.10 -11.39 17.68
C LYS A 422 8.67 -11.69 18.16
N ALA A 423 7.65 -11.02 17.64
CA ALA A 423 6.26 -11.27 18.01
C ALA A 423 5.61 -12.46 17.27
N SER A 424 6.42 -13.30 16.60
CA SER A 424 5.92 -14.39 15.77
C SER A 424 5.67 -15.69 16.55
N VAL A 425 4.80 -16.54 16.00
CA VAL A 425 4.55 -17.89 16.50
C VAL A 425 5.83 -18.72 16.50
N SER A 426 6.64 -18.65 15.44
CA SER A 426 7.86 -19.45 15.31
C SER A 426 8.92 -19.04 16.34
N HIS A 427 9.06 -17.74 16.62
CA HIS A 427 10.01 -17.24 17.60
C HIS A 427 9.60 -17.66 19.02
N ILE A 428 8.36 -17.38 19.41
CA ILE A 428 7.91 -17.54 20.80
C ILE A 428 7.62 -19.01 21.14
N LEU A 429 7.06 -19.79 20.20
CA LEU A 429 6.65 -21.18 20.44
C LEU A 429 7.55 -22.23 19.76
N GLY A 430 8.47 -21.83 18.88
CA GLY A 430 9.29 -22.76 18.08
C GLY A 430 10.40 -23.49 18.84
N HIS A 431 10.59 -23.21 20.13
CA HIS A 431 11.57 -23.88 20.99
C HIS A 431 10.88 -24.91 21.90
N PRO A 432 10.94 -26.22 21.59
CA PRO A 432 10.25 -27.25 22.37
C PRO A 432 10.71 -27.25 23.83
N GLY A 433 9.78 -27.03 24.76
CA GLY A 433 10.06 -26.99 26.21
C GLY A 433 10.56 -25.65 26.75
N GLN A 434 10.66 -24.61 25.91
CA GLN A 434 11.14 -23.27 26.28
C GLN A 434 10.32 -22.17 25.58
N ALA A 435 8.98 -22.23 25.63
CA ALA A 435 8.18 -21.12 25.13
C ALA A 435 8.52 -19.84 25.91
N GLN A 436 9.27 -18.92 25.31
CA GLN A 436 9.75 -17.69 25.96
C GLN A 436 8.70 -16.59 25.84
N ILE A 437 7.51 -16.83 26.38
CA ILE A 437 6.40 -15.88 26.36
C ILE A 437 6.72 -14.67 27.25
N LEU A 438 7.44 -14.93 28.34
CA LEU A 438 7.94 -13.94 29.29
C LEU A 438 9.46 -13.87 29.15
N GLU A 439 10.00 -12.66 29.18
CA GLU A 439 11.44 -12.40 29.15
C GLU A 439 11.88 -11.67 30.44
N LEU A 440 13.01 -12.09 31.00
CA LEU A 440 13.71 -11.36 32.06
C LEU A 440 14.76 -10.46 31.41
N MET A 441 14.57 -9.15 31.50
CA MET A 441 15.37 -8.15 30.81
C MET A 441 15.96 -7.15 31.80
N LEU A 442 17.20 -6.72 31.55
CA LEU A 442 17.79 -5.55 32.19
C LEU A 442 17.26 -4.32 31.44
N MET A 443 16.39 -3.53 32.06
CA MET A 443 15.77 -2.37 31.39
C MET A 443 16.77 -1.21 31.26
N ALA A 444 16.39 -0.15 30.53
CA ALA A 444 17.25 1.03 30.34
C ALA A 444 17.66 1.75 31.64
N ASP A 445 16.90 1.60 32.72
CA ASP A 445 17.24 2.10 34.06
C ASP A 445 18.26 1.23 34.84
N ASN A 446 18.76 0.16 34.22
CA ASN A 446 19.66 -0.84 34.81
C ASN A 446 19.05 -1.67 35.94
N GLU A 447 17.72 -1.73 36.04
CA GLU A 447 17.02 -2.66 36.92
C GLU A 447 16.40 -3.81 36.09
N ILE A 448 16.28 -4.99 36.70
CA ILE A 448 15.71 -6.17 36.03
C ILE A 448 14.18 -6.12 36.15
N ALA A 449 13.50 -6.35 35.03
CA ALA A 449 12.04 -6.51 34.98
C ALA A 449 11.64 -7.73 34.14
N ILE A 450 10.39 -8.19 34.33
CA ILE A 450 9.76 -9.18 33.47
C ILE A 450 8.93 -8.45 32.41
N TYR A 451 8.99 -8.94 31.17
CA TYR A 451 8.29 -8.39 30.01
C TYR A 451 7.58 -9.47 29.19
N ASP A 452 6.59 -9.04 28.40
CA ASP A 452 5.99 -9.85 27.34
C ASP A 452 6.95 -9.91 26.13
N ASN A 453 7.46 -11.09 25.77
CA ASN A 453 8.34 -11.22 24.61
C ASN A 453 7.63 -10.80 23.31
N GLY A 454 8.33 -10.04 22.47
CA GLY A 454 7.81 -9.48 21.23
C GLY A 454 7.01 -8.18 21.40
N PHE A 455 6.99 -7.61 22.61
CA PHE A 455 6.41 -6.30 22.90
C PHE A 455 7.47 -5.42 23.55
N TYR A 456 7.73 -4.23 23.00
CA TYR A 456 8.77 -3.34 23.53
C TYR A 456 8.27 -1.89 23.57
N ASN A 457 8.70 -1.17 24.61
CA ASN A 457 8.61 0.29 24.66
C ASN A 457 9.91 0.86 24.10
N ILE A 458 9.79 1.61 23.00
CA ILE A 458 10.93 2.22 22.29
C ILE A 458 10.98 3.74 22.42
N GLY A 459 10.09 4.34 23.21
CA GLY A 459 10.09 5.80 23.43
C GLY A 459 9.48 6.61 22.30
N VAL A 460 8.47 6.10 21.58
CA VAL A 460 7.73 6.86 20.54
C VAL A 460 6.92 8.02 21.15
N ARG A 461 6.28 7.75 22.29
CA ARG A 461 5.50 8.70 23.10
C ARG A 461 5.74 8.41 24.58
N PRO A 462 5.49 9.37 25.50
CA PRO A 462 5.42 9.07 26.93
C PRO A 462 4.51 7.88 27.22
N THR A 463 4.93 6.98 28.10
CA THR A 463 4.14 5.81 28.51
C THR A 463 2.73 6.14 29.01
N SER A 464 2.53 7.33 29.57
CA SER A 464 1.23 7.80 30.05
C SER A 464 0.19 8.02 28.94
N ASP A 465 0.66 8.27 27.72
CA ASP A 465 -0.21 8.63 26.60
C ASP A 465 -0.88 7.39 26.01
N ASP A 466 -0.18 6.25 26.01
CA ASP A 466 -0.77 4.96 25.63
C ASP A 466 -0.01 3.82 26.32
N LEU A 467 -0.72 3.07 27.15
CA LEU A 467 -0.15 1.95 27.90
C LEU A 467 0.20 0.73 27.02
N GLY A 468 -0.33 0.64 25.80
CA GLY A 468 -0.12 -0.51 24.91
C GLY A 468 -0.60 -1.81 25.56
N VAL A 469 0.27 -2.83 25.57
CA VAL A 469 0.01 -4.12 26.23
C VAL A 469 -0.10 -4.02 27.77
N GLY A 470 0.33 -2.91 28.36
CA GLY A 470 0.10 -2.58 29.76
C GLY A 470 -1.38 -2.31 30.10
N GLY A 471 -2.22 -2.06 29.10
CA GLY A 471 -3.66 -1.82 29.32
C GLY A 471 -4.43 -3.03 29.86
N THR A 472 -5.74 -2.83 30.04
CA THR A 472 -6.69 -3.87 30.47
C THR A 472 -7.75 -4.14 29.42
N ASP A 473 -8.29 -5.36 29.39
CA ASP A 473 -9.46 -5.71 28.59
C ASP A 473 -10.76 -5.13 29.20
N PRO A 474 -11.90 -5.21 28.49
CA PRO A 474 -13.20 -4.72 28.98
C PRO A 474 -13.71 -5.42 30.25
N PHE A 475 -13.11 -6.55 30.66
CA PHE A 475 -13.45 -7.27 31.89
C PHE A 475 -12.56 -6.85 33.07
N GLY A 476 -11.62 -5.94 32.85
CA GLY A 476 -10.66 -5.47 33.85
C GLY A 476 -9.44 -6.38 34.02
N ASN A 477 -9.23 -7.38 33.16
CA ASN A 477 -8.03 -8.20 33.21
C ASN A 477 -6.88 -7.52 32.45
N PRO A 478 -5.62 -7.68 32.90
CA PRO A 478 -4.46 -7.22 32.13
C PRO A 478 -4.37 -7.84 30.73
N LEU A 479 -3.96 -7.05 29.73
CA LEU A 479 -3.63 -7.56 28.39
C LEU A 479 -2.29 -8.31 28.38
N SER A 480 -1.32 -7.80 29.15
CA SER A 480 0.00 -8.40 29.35
C SER A 480 -0.07 -9.79 29.97
N PHE A 481 0.61 -10.73 29.32
CA PHE A 481 0.83 -12.08 29.83
C PHE A 481 1.71 -12.07 31.09
N THR A 482 2.67 -11.16 31.19
CA THR A 482 3.44 -10.93 32.42
C THR A 482 2.55 -10.56 33.59
N ARG A 483 1.65 -9.58 33.43
CA ARG A 483 0.74 -9.16 34.50
C ARG A 483 -0.26 -10.27 34.87
N LEU A 484 -0.75 -11.02 33.89
CA LEU A 484 -1.61 -12.19 34.15
C LEU A 484 -0.86 -13.26 34.95
N ALA A 485 0.37 -13.58 34.58
CA ALA A 485 1.22 -14.51 35.32
C ALA A 485 1.51 -14.00 36.75
N GLN A 486 1.75 -12.69 36.93
CA GLN A 486 1.99 -12.06 38.23
C GLN A 486 0.78 -12.17 39.16
N ASN A 487 -0.42 -12.05 38.59
CA ASN A 487 -1.68 -12.19 39.29
C ASN A 487 -2.10 -13.66 39.51
N GLY A 488 -1.30 -14.63 39.05
CA GLY A 488 -1.62 -16.05 39.13
C GLY A 488 -2.80 -16.46 38.23
N VAL A 489 -3.09 -15.69 37.18
CA VAL A 489 -4.17 -15.99 36.23
C VAL A 489 -3.63 -16.96 35.18
N ASP A 490 -4.18 -18.17 35.17
CA ASP A 490 -3.91 -19.16 34.13
C ASP A 490 -4.60 -18.77 32.82
N VAL A 491 -3.81 -18.57 31.76
CA VAL A 491 -4.32 -18.27 30.41
C VAL A 491 -4.55 -19.53 29.57
N GLY A 492 -4.21 -20.70 30.14
CA GLY A 492 -4.39 -22.04 29.58
C GLY A 492 -3.41 -22.35 28.44
N PRO A 493 -3.39 -23.63 27.98
CA PRO A 493 -2.45 -24.08 26.96
C PRO A 493 -2.59 -23.31 25.64
N PRO A 494 -1.47 -23.09 24.92
CA PRO A 494 -0.15 -23.69 25.18
C PRO A 494 0.68 -22.97 26.25
N PHE A 495 0.14 -21.91 26.86
CA PHE A 495 0.87 -21.07 27.79
C PHE A 495 0.73 -21.62 29.23
N ASN A 496 1.80 -22.23 29.74
CA ASN A 496 1.89 -22.60 31.16
C ASN A 496 2.97 -21.75 31.83
N PHE A 497 2.57 -20.88 32.77
CA PHE A 497 3.49 -20.09 33.58
C PHE A 497 3.94 -20.91 34.80
N THR A 498 4.87 -21.85 34.61
CA THR A 498 5.33 -22.76 35.67
C THR A 498 6.86 -22.73 35.83
N PRO A 499 7.39 -22.44 37.04
CA PRO A 499 6.68 -22.03 38.26
C PRO A 499 6.06 -20.62 38.12
N PRO A 500 5.08 -20.25 38.97
CA PRO A 500 4.51 -18.91 38.98
C PRO A 500 5.61 -17.87 39.14
N ILE A 501 5.53 -16.77 38.40
CA ILE A 501 6.46 -15.65 38.59
C ILE A 501 6.28 -15.07 39.99
N ASN A 502 7.35 -14.54 40.58
CA ASN A 502 7.27 -13.87 41.89
C ASN A 502 6.26 -12.71 41.80
N PRO A 503 5.18 -12.68 42.61
CA PRO A 503 4.20 -11.59 42.55
C PRO A 503 4.80 -10.22 42.85
N ALA A 504 5.94 -10.15 43.54
CA ALA A 504 6.69 -8.93 43.82
C ALA A 504 7.75 -8.60 42.75
N ALA A 505 7.87 -9.39 41.68
CA ALA A 505 8.78 -9.07 40.59
C ALA A 505 8.38 -7.75 39.93
N ARG A 506 9.37 -6.95 39.56
CA ARG A 506 9.16 -5.77 38.73
C ARG A 506 8.68 -6.21 37.35
N VAL A 507 7.65 -5.55 36.85
CA VAL A 507 7.11 -5.71 35.50
C VAL A 507 7.33 -4.40 34.77
N ALA A 508 7.77 -4.49 33.51
CA ALA A 508 7.84 -3.33 32.65
C ALA A 508 6.57 -3.24 31.79
N VAL A 509 6.42 -3.70 30.55
CA VAL A 509 5.14 -3.75 29.78
C VAL A 509 4.31 -2.47 29.53
N ASP A 510 4.45 -1.38 30.28
CA ASP A 510 3.70 -0.15 30.00
C ASP A 510 4.34 0.66 28.85
N GLY A 511 3.50 1.13 27.93
CA GLY A 511 3.94 1.80 26.69
C GLY A 511 4.60 0.84 25.70
N ALA A 512 4.38 -0.47 25.86
CA ALA A 512 4.91 -1.48 24.97
C ALA A 512 3.92 -1.90 23.91
N PHE A 513 4.45 -2.05 22.69
CA PHE A 513 3.68 -2.46 21.54
C PHE A 513 4.33 -3.65 20.85
N LYS A 514 3.49 -4.45 20.21
CA LYS A 514 3.90 -5.59 19.40
C LYS A 514 4.91 -5.14 18.35
N VAL A 515 6.05 -5.81 18.26
CA VAL A 515 7.02 -5.56 17.20
C VAL A 515 6.40 -5.88 15.84
N PRO A 516 6.24 -4.91 14.94
CA PRO A 516 5.71 -5.19 13.61
C PRO A 516 6.74 -5.95 12.77
N GLY A 517 6.28 -6.80 11.86
CA GLY A 517 7.15 -7.33 10.80
C GLY A 517 7.57 -6.19 9.86
N LEU A 518 8.76 -6.30 9.26
CA LEU A 518 9.30 -5.28 8.35
C LEU A 518 9.08 -5.58 6.85
N ARG A 519 8.40 -6.68 6.53
CA ARG A 519 8.07 -7.03 5.15
C ARG A 519 7.09 -6.02 4.56
N ASN A 520 7.38 -5.56 3.35
CA ASN A 520 6.64 -4.51 2.64
C ASN A 520 6.62 -3.14 3.34
N VAL A 521 7.52 -2.88 4.30
CA VAL A 521 7.52 -1.64 5.11
C VAL A 521 7.62 -0.35 4.27
N GLU A 522 8.14 -0.43 3.05
CA GLU A 522 8.10 0.67 2.09
C GLU A 522 6.70 1.19 1.76
N LEU A 523 5.69 0.31 1.78
CA LEU A 523 4.32 0.59 1.33
C LEU A 523 3.33 0.80 2.48
N THR A 524 3.80 0.83 3.74
CA THR A 524 2.94 0.77 4.93
C THR A 524 3.12 1.96 5.86
N GLY A 525 3.51 3.11 5.31
CA GLY A 525 3.54 4.37 6.07
C GLY A 525 2.13 4.94 6.28
N PRO A 526 1.95 5.88 7.23
CA PRO A 526 2.99 6.41 8.11
C PRO A 526 3.33 5.39 9.23
N TYR A 527 4.43 5.62 9.95
CA TYR A 527 5.06 4.59 10.78
C TYR A 527 4.83 4.73 12.29
N PHE A 528 5.05 3.62 12.99
CA PHE A 528 4.76 3.38 14.42
C PHE A 528 3.27 3.27 14.75
N HIS A 529 2.95 2.88 15.98
CA HIS A 529 1.57 2.70 16.45
C HIS A 529 0.74 3.99 16.44
N ASN A 530 1.39 5.16 16.43
CA ASN A 530 0.73 6.47 16.32
C ASN A 530 0.79 7.05 14.90
N GLY A 531 1.48 6.41 13.96
CA GLY A 531 1.65 6.94 12.60
C GLY A 531 2.42 8.25 12.57
N GLY A 532 3.29 8.54 13.54
CA GLY A 532 3.90 9.86 13.72
C GLY A 532 5.13 10.16 12.84
N GLN A 533 5.56 9.21 12.00
CA GLN A 533 6.68 9.40 11.05
C GLN A 533 6.20 9.18 9.61
N GLY A 534 6.54 10.10 8.71
CA GLY A 534 6.11 10.09 7.31
C GLY A 534 7.02 9.29 6.37
N SER A 535 8.25 8.96 6.78
CA SER A 535 9.22 8.23 5.95
C SER A 535 10.08 7.23 6.72
N LEU A 536 10.66 6.26 6.00
CA LEU A 536 11.65 5.31 6.55
C LEU A 536 12.87 6.05 7.11
N ARG A 537 13.32 7.13 6.45
CA ARG A 537 14.42 7.97 6.92
C ARG A 537 14.14 8.51 8.33
N GLN A 538 12.95 9.05 8.57
CA GLN A 538 12.56 9.56 9.88
C GLN A 538 12.50 8.46 10.95
N VAL A 539 12.08 7.24 10.59
CA VAL A 539 12.14 6.05 11.47
C VAL A 539 13.59 5.68 11.82
N ILE A 540 14.51 5.73 10.85
CA ILE A 540 15.93 5.45 11.10
C ILE A 540 16.54 6.53 12.01
N GLU A 541 16.27 7.81 11.74
CA GLU A 541 16.69 8.94 12.58
C GLU A 541 16.21 8.78 14.03
N PHE A 542 14.98 8.29 14.24
CA PHE A 542 14.42 7.98 15.55
C PHE A 542 15.28 6.97 16.32
N TYR A 543 15.67 5.86 15.67
CA TYR A 543 16.54 4.88 16.30
C TYR A 543 17.97 5.41 16.49
N VAL A 544 18.49 6.19 15.55
CA VAL A 544 19.84 6.80 15.65
C VAL A 544 19.97 7.69 16.88
N ARG A 545 18.94 8.48 17.21
CA ARG A 545 18.93 9.32 18.41
C ARG A 545 18.56 8.58 19.70
N GLY A 546 18.20 7.29 19.63
CA GLY A 546 17.83 6.46 20.78
C GLY A 546 16.43 6.74 21.32
N GLY A 547 15.46 7.00 20.43
CA GLY A 547 14.06 7.28 20.78
C GLY A 547 13.78 8.75 21.12
N ASP A 548 12.50 9.13 21.06
CA ASP A 548 12.03 10.51 21.30
C ASP A 548 11.84 10.80 22.79
N PHE A 549 11.28 9.84 23.53
CA PHE A 549 10.92 9.97 24.94
C PHE A 549 11.72 9.00 25.83
N HIS A 550 13.02 8.89 25.55
CA HIS A 550 13.92 7.95 26.21
C HIS A 550 13.89 8.10 27.74
N GLU A 551 14.12 9.32 28.25
CA GLU A 551 14.23 9.57 29.68
C GLU A 551 12.87 9.46 30.40
N GLN A 552 11.76 9.86 29.77
CA GLN A 552 10.42 9.70 30.35
C GLN A 552 10.02 8.23 30.49
N ASN A 553 10.47 7.39 29.55
CA ASN A 553 10.09 5.98 29.50
C ASN A 553 11.11 5.05 30.13
N ILE A 554 12.20 5.55 30.72
CA ILE A 554 13.37 4.76 31.16
C ILE A 554 13.03 3.53 32.02
N ASN A 555 11.94 3.60 32.80
CA ASN A 555 11.45 2.50 33.65
C ASN A 555 10.77 1.37 32.86
N ASN A 556 10.45 1.54 31.59
CA ASN A 556 9.82 0.55 30.73
C ASN A 556 10.56 0.36 29.40
N LEU A 557 11.50 1.25 29.09
CA LEU A 557 12.21 1.32 27.82
C LEU A 557 13.15 0.12 27.63
N ASP A 558 13.10 -0.47 26.44
CA ASP A 558 14.04 -1.51 26.03
C ASP A 558 15.49 -0.97 26.08
N PRO A 559 16.43 -1.70 26.70
CA PRO A 559 17.80 -1.25 26.88
C PRO A 559 18.56 -1.02 25.57
N SER A 560 18.13 -1.65 24.48
CA SER A 560 18.76 -1.55 23.15
C SER A 560 18.52 -0.18 22.50
N ILE A 561 17.58 0.60 23.02
CA ILE A 561 17.24 1.93 22.51
C ILE A 561 18.26 2.94 23.04
N GLN A 562 19.39 3.02 22.33
CA GLN A 562 20.54 3.87 22.63
C GLN A 562 20.91 4.69 21.39
N VAL A 563 21.81 5.67 21.56
CA VAL A 563 22.36 6.40 20.40
C VAL A 563 23.16 5.44 19.53
N LEU A 564 22.86 5.40 18.24
CA LEU A 564 23.57 4.55 17.27
C LEU A 564 24.54 5.41 16.43
N PRO A 565 25.81 5.01 16.29
CA PRO A 565 26.80 5.78 15.53
C PRO A 565 26.70 5.46 14.02
N LEU A 566 25.54 5.71 13.41
CA LEU A 566 25.33 5.48 11.97
C LEU A 566 25.73 6.71 11.14
N SER A 567 26.46 6.48 10.05
CA SER A 567 26.73 7.51 9.05
C SER A 567 25.56 7.69 8.08
N ASP A 568 25.56 8.77 7.28
CA ASP A 568 24.55 8.96 6.24
C ASP A 568 24.49 7.80 5.24
N ALA A 569 25.65 7.23 4.89
CA ALA A 569 25.74 6.07 4.01
C ALA A 569 25.16 4.79 4.67
N ASP A 570 25.35 4.62 5.99
CA ASP A 570 24.75 3.50 6.72
C ASP A 570 23.21 3.62 6.76
N MET A 571 22.70 4.83 6.99
CA MET A 571 21.26 5.10 6.99
C MET A 571 20.65 4.93 5.60
N ALA A 572 21.32 5.40 4.54
CA ALA A 572 20.88 5.20 3.15
C ALA A 572 20.87 3.71 2.77
N GLY A 573 21.94 2.98 3.12
CA GLY A 573 21.98 1.53 2.94
C GLY A 573 20.84 0.83 3.67
N LEU A 574 20.61 1.17 4.94
CA LEU A 574 19.54 0.59 5.75
C LEU A 574 18.15 0.83 5.12
N GLU A 575 17.90 2.04 4.64
CA GLU A 575 16.68 2.36 3.90
C GLU A 575 16.53 1.52 2.62
N ALA A 576 17.60 1.43 1.82
CA ALA A 576 17.62 0.58 0.62
C ALA A 576 17.35 -0.89 0.96
N PHE A 577 17.92 -1.40 2.05
CA PHE A 577 17.67 -2.76 2.53
C PHE A 577 16.19 -2.96 2.93
N LEU A 578 15.59 -2.03 3.69
CA LEU A 578 14.18 -2.13 4.07
C LEU A 578 13.25 -2.17 2.85
N ARG A 579 13.58 -1.46 1.77
CA ARG A 579 12.86 -1.53 0.47
C ARG A 579 13.00 -2.89 -0.21
N SER A 580 14.12 -3.57 0.01
CA SER A 580 14.35 -4.94 -0.51
C SER A 580 13.50 -6.01 0.18
N LEU A 581 12.78 -5.65 1.26
CA LEU A 581 11.81 -6.49 1.95
C LEU A 581 10.39 -6.39 1.35
N THR A 582 10.21 -5.64 0.27
CA THR A 582 8.92 -5.52 -0.44
C THR A 582 8.80 -6.56 -1.54
N ASP A 583 7.74 -7.35 -1.49
CA ASP A 583 7.40 -8.35 -2.51
C ASP A 583 6.70 -7.69 -3.70
N ASP A 584 7.16 -7.96 -4.92
CA ASP A 584 6.56 -7.38 -6.14
C ASP A 584 5.11 -7.83 -6.33
N ARG A 585 4.71 -9.01 -5.82
CA ARG A 585 3.30 -9.41 -5.85
C ARG A 585 2.45 -8.48 -5.00
N VAL A 586 2.95 -7.98 -3.87
CA VAL A 586 2.25 -6.99 -3.05
C VAL A 586 2.24 -5.64 -3.77
N ARG A 587 3.40 -5.18 -4.27
CA ARG A 587 3.53 -3.90 -4.98
C ARG A 587 2.57 -3.78 -6.16
N PHE A 588 2.39 -4.86 -6.91
CA PHE A 588 1.51 -4.90 -8.08
C PHE A 588 0.16 -5.57 -7.78
N GLN A 589 -0.19 -5.85 -6.52
CA GLN A 589 -1.43 -6.53 -6.12
C GLN A 589 -1.71 -7.83 -6.91
N LYS A 590 -0.67 -8.59 -7.25
CA LYS A 590 -0.79 -9.91 -7.90
C LYS A 590 -1.30 -10.94 -6.91
N ALA A 591 -1.86 -12.04 -7.40
CA ALA A 591 -2.28 -13.13 -6.54
C ALA A 591 -1.16 -13.56 -5.57
N PRO A 592 -1.48 -13.78 -4.28
CA PRO A 592 -2.83 -13.83 -3.68
C PRO A 592 -3.39 -12.48 -3.20
N PHE A 593 -2.75 -11.36 -3.52
CA PHE A 593 -3.11 -10.00 -3.08
C PHE A 593 -4.11 -9.28 -3.99
N ASP A 594 -4.61 -9.95 -5.04
CA ASP A 594 -5.66 -9.45 -5.92
C ASP A 594 -7.00 -9.34 -5.18
N HIS A 595 -7.88 -8.44 -5.62
CA HIS A 595 -9.05 -8.08 -4.84
C HIS A 595 -10.26 -7.55 -5.64
N PRO A 596 -11.48 -7.66 -5.07
CA PRO A 596 -12.66 -6.95 -5.57
C PRO A 596 -12.52 -5.42 -5.50
N GLN A 597 -13.39 -4.70 -6.22
CA GLN A 597 -13.49 -3.24 -6.16
C GLN A 597 -13.87 -2.76 -4.75
N LEU A 598 -13.45 -1.56 -4.36
CA LEU A 598 -13.95 -0.84 -3.19
C LEU A 598 -14.31 0.59 -3.54
N PHE A 599 -15.24 1.15 -2.75
CA PHE A 599 -15.40 2.59 -2.62
C PHE A 599 -15.16 2.95 -1.16
N ILE A 600 -14.03 3.58 -0.89
CA ILE A 600 -13.63 3.90 0.48
C ILE A 600 -13.92 5.38 0.76
N PRO A 601 -14.36 5.75 1.97
CA PRO A 601 -14.39 7.15 2.36
C PRO A 601 -13.01 7.79 2.17
N ASN A 602 -12.92 9.08 1.85
CA ASN A 602 -11.66 9.82 1.74
C ASN A 602 -11.87 11.26 2.24
N GLY A 603 -12.14 11.37 3.54
CA GLY A 603 -12.68 12.55 4.20
C GLY A 603 -13.96 13.11 3.59
N HIS A 604 -14.13 14.40 3.82
CA HIS A 604 -15.30 15.17 3.44
C HIS A 604 -14.89 16.37 2.58
N PRO A 605 -15.70 16.76 1.57
CA PRO A 605 -15.45 17.98 0.80
C PRO A 605 -15.25 19.20 1.72
N GLY A 606 -14.16 19.93 1.48
CA GLY A 606 -13.73 21.05 2.33
C GLY A 606 -12.49 20.71 3.16
N ASN A 607 -12.42 21.25 4.38
CA ASN A 607 -11.26 21.14 5.27
C ASN A 607 -11.69 21.15 6.74
N GLU A 608 -10.72 21.29 7.64
CA GLU A 608 -10.91 21.29 9.09
C GLU A 608 -11.74 22.45 9.65
N THR A 609 -11.99 23.47 8.84
CA THR A 609 -12.77 24.66 9.23
C THR A 609 -14.13 24.73 8.55
N SER A 610 -14.35 23.95 7.48
CA SER A 610 -15.57 23.98 6.69
C SER A 610 -15.86 22.63 6.04
N VAL A 611 -17.04 22.08 6.33
CA VAL A 611 -17.62 20.91 5.66
C VAL A 611 -19.06 21.22 5.25
N THR A 612 -19.61 20.44 4.33
CA THR A 612 -21.03 20.55 3.94
C THR A 612 -21.85 19.54 4.73
N ASP A 613 -22.87 20.02 5.45
CA ASP A 613 -23.85 19.15 6.12
C ASP A 613 -24.79 18.50 5.09
N ASP A 614 -25.02 17.20 5.21
CA ASP A 614 -25.91 16.43 4.34
C ASP A 614 -27.41 16.59 4.69
N GLY A 615 -27.73 17.35 5.72
CA GLY A 615 -29.07 17.59 6.25
C GLY A 615 -29.43 16.70 7.44
N THR A 616 -28.55 15.78 7.84
CA THR A 616 -28.71 14.88 8.99
C THR A 616 -27.81 15.24 10.17
N GLY A 617 -26.98 16.28 10.03
CA GLY A 617 -25.93 16.61 11.01
C GLY A 617 -24.60 15.92 10.72
N LYS A 618 -24.47 15.23 9.57
CA LYS A 618 -23.25 14.60 9.10
C LYS A 618 -22.67 15.35 7.93
N ALA A 619 -21.35 15.33 7.80
CA ALA A 619 -20.68 15.88 6.66
C ALA A 619 -20.90 14.97 5.43
N THR A 620 -21.17 15.58 4.28
CA THR A 620 -21.24 14.86 3.00
C THR A 620 -19.96 14.07 2.75
N GLU A 621 -20.08 12.89 2.16
CA GLU A 621 -18.93 12.00 1.93
C GLU A 621 -18.26 12.25 0.58
N HIS A 622 -16.94 12.08 0.55
CA HIS A 622 -16.17 11.89 -0.68
C HIS A 622 -15.67 10.44 -0.71
N LEU A 623 -16.09 9.67 -1.71
CA LEU A 623 -15.67 8.28 -1.87
C LEU A 623 -14.56 8.18 -2.93
N LEU A 624 -13.47 7.49 -2.59
CA LEU A 624 -12.41 7.11 -3.50
C LEU A 624 -12.68 5.69 -4.01
N GLU A 625 -12.67 5.51 -5.33
CA GLU A 625 -12.76 4.20 -5.96
C GLU A 625 -11.40 3.51 -5.99
N ILE A 626 -11.36 2.27 -5.52
CA ILE A 626 -10.25 1.33 -5.70
C ILE A 626 -10.74 0.26 -6.69
N PRO A 627 -10.20 0.21 -7.93
CA PRO A 627 -10.65 -0.73 -8.95
C PRO A 627 -10.47 -2.19 -8.54
N ALA A 628 -11.27 -3.10 -9.10
CA ALA A 628 -11.04 -4.53 -8.94
C ALA A 628 -9.74 -4.95 -9.65
N VAL A 629 -8.92 -5.76 -8.99
CA VAL A 629 -7.65 -6.27 -9.51
C VAL A 629 -7.72 -7.80 -9.66
N GLY A 630 -7.27 -8.31 -10.80
CA GLY A 630 -7.17 -9.76 -11.05
C GLY A 630 -5.83 -10.35 -10.63
N ALA A 631 -5.70 -11.67 -10.74
CA ALA A 631 -4.51 -12.41 -10.33
C ALA A 631 -3.18 -11.92 -10.94
N GLU A 632 -3.21 -11.31 -12.13
CA GLU A 632 -2.02 -10.77 -12.81
C GLU A 632 -1.54 -9.41 -12.26
N GLY A 633 -2.32 -8.79 -11.36
CA GLY A 633 -2.01 -7.53 -10.71
C GLY A 633 -2.57 -6.30 -11.41
N GLY A 634 -2.34 -5.14 -10.76
CA GLY A 634 -2.79 -3.82 -11.16
C GLY A 634 -1.65 -2.81 -11.23
N SER A 635 -1.99 -1.52 -11.07
CA SER A 635 -1.02 -0.43 -11.02
C SER A 635 -0.11 -0.53 -9.79
N GLU A 636 1.12 -0.07 -9.91
CA GLU A 636 2.08 -0.05 -8.80
C GLU A 636 1.56 0.73 -7.58
N LEU A 637 1.61 0.11 -6.40
CA LEU A 637 1.41 0.80 -5.12
C LEU A 637 2.61 1.71 -4.82
N LYS A 638 2.32 2.90 -4.32
CA LYS A 638 3.30 3.94 -3.99
C LYS A 638 3.51 4.06 -2.48
N PRO A 639 4.73 4.37 -2.01
CA PRO A 639 4.99 4.71 -0.62
C PRO A 639 4.09 5.82 -0.09
N TYR A 640 4.02 5.97 1.24
CA TYR A 640 3.12 6.94 1.89
C TYR A 640 3.30 8.34 1.33
N PHE A 641 4.51 8.91 1.38
CA PHE A 641 4.85 10.10 0.60
C PHE A 641 5.92 9.75 -0.42
N VAL A 642 5.70 10.14 -1.67
CA VAL A 642 6.65 9.99 -2.76
C VAL A 642 6.54 11.15 -3.74
N GLY A 643 7.65 11.82 -3.96
CA GLY A 643 7.83 12.71 -5.09
C GLY A 643 8.19 11.90 -6.33
N SER A 644 7.42 12.04 -7.39
CA SER A 644 7.68 11.33 -8.65
C SER A 644 7.30 12.20 -9.83
N VAL A 645 8.12 12.16 -10.87
CA VAL A 645 7.83 12.85 -12.13
C VAL A 645 7.91 11.91 -13.32
N ARG A 646 7.05 12.17 -14.30
CA ARG A 646 7.18 11.65 -15.65
C ARG A 646 7.69 12.75 -16.57
N VAL A 647 8.80 12.46 -17.26
CA VAL A 647 9.40 13.39 -18.21
C VAL A 647 9.26 12.84 -19.62
N THR A 648 8.69 13.64 -20.52
CA THR A 648 8.69 13.33 -21.96
C THR A 648 9.39 14.43 -22.73
N LYS A 649 10.09 14.04 -23.80
CA LYS A 649 10.77 14.97 -24.71
C LYS A 649 10.42 14.62 -26.14
N THR A 650 9.92 15.60 -26.88
CA THR A 650 9.51 15.44 -28.27
C THR A 650 10.13 16.52 -29.15
N VAL A 651 10.13 16.25 -30.45
CA VAL A 651 10.65 17.15 -31.48
C VAL A 651 9.59 17.38 -32.55
N ASP A 652 9.52 18.60 -33.08
CA ASP A 652 8.61 18.94 -34.19
C ASP A 652 9.00 18.26 -35.51
N LYS A 653 10.31 18.04 -35.72
CA LYS A 653 10.88 17.40 -36.92
C LYS A 653 11.97 16.39 -36.52
N PRO A 654 11.76 15.07 -36.72
CA PRO A 654 12.76 14.06 -36.38
C PRO A 654 13.91 13.96 -37.40
N VAL A 655 13.72 14.51 -38.61
CA VAL A 655 14.74 14.59 -39.67
C VAL A 655 14.78 16.01 -40.19
N VAL A 656 15.97 16.61 -40.26
CA VAL A 656 16.18 18.01 -40.70
C VAL A 656 17.45 18.17 -41.55
N ARG A 657 17.58 19.28 -42.26
CA ARG A 657 18.83 19.65 -42.94
C ARG A 657 19.80 20.35 -41.98
N PRO A 658 21.11 20.39 -42.29
CA PRO A 658 22.05 21.17 -41.52
C PRO A 658 21.55 22.61 -41.33
N ASP A 659 21.61 23.09 -40.09
CA ASP A 659 21.21 24.43 -39.65
C ASP A 659 19.70 24.75 -39.63
N ASP A 660 18.83 23.77 -39.95
CA ASP A 660 17.39 23.91 -39.77
C ASP A 660 17.04 24.12 -38.29
N GLN A 661 16.08 25.01 -38.03
CA GLN A 661 15.54 25.20 -36.69
C GLN A 661 14.65 24.02 -36.30
N VAL A 662 14.99 23.43 -35.15
CA VAL A 662 14.29 22.32 -34.51
C VAL A 662 13.71 22.79 -33.20
N LYS A 663 12.41 22.54 -32.97
CA LYS A 663 11.75 22.85 -31.71
C LYS A 663 11.62 21.59 -30.85
N PHE A 664 12.28 21.63 -29.69
CA PHE A 664 12.11 20.63 -28.65
C PHE A 664 10.97 21.04 -27.71
N THR A 665 10.14 20.08 -27.32
CA THR A 665 9.10 20.25 -26.29
C THR A 665 9.34 19.23 -25.19
N ILE A 666 9.46 19.70 -23.96
CA ILE A 666 9.65 18.89 -22.75
C ILE A 666 8.39 19.04 -21.90
N GLN A 667 7.82 17.93 -21.46
CA GLN A 667 6.73 17.91 -20.48
C GLN A 667 7.19 17.19 -19.22
N VAL A 668 7.00 17.83 -18.08
CA VAL A 668 7.28 17.31 -16.74
C VAL A 668 5.97 17.25 -15.99
N GLU A 669 5.53 16.05 -15.65
CA GLU A 669 4.27 15.80 -14.93
C GLU A 669 4.58 15.24 -13.56
N ASN A 670 3.92 15.74 -12.51
CA ASN A 670 4.01 15.14 -11.18
C ASN A 670 3.11 13.90 -11.10
N THR A 671 3.75 12.74 -11.08
CA THR A 671 3.13 11.41 -10.96
C THR A 671 3.22 10.85 -9.53
N GLY A 672 3.75 11.64 -8.59
CA GLY A 672 3.80 11.33 -7.17
C GLY A 672 2.48 11.59 -6.47
N ASN A 673 2.53 11.56 -5.13
CA ASN A 673 1.36 11.82 -4.28
C ASN A 673 1.58 12.98 -3.29
N ILE A 674 2.60 13.79 -3.55
CA ILE A 674 2.89 15.05 -2.86
C ILE A 674 3.17 16.15 -3.87
N ASP A 675 2.92 17.39 -3.47
CA ASP A 675 3.33 18.56 -4.24
C ASP A 675 4.85 18.69 -4.24
N LEU A 676 5.42 18.97 -5.42
CA LEU A 676 6.87 19.06 -5.60
C LEU A 676 7.31 20.52 -5.68
N LYS A 677 8.33 20.85 -4.88
CA LYS A 677 8.97 22.18 -4.86
C LYS A 677 10.36 22.08 -5.49
N ASN A 678 10.92 23.23 -5.90
CA ASN A 678 12.27 23.34 -6.46
C ASN A 678 12.53 22.46 -7.71
N VAL A 679 11.52 22.26 -8.56
CA VAL A 679 11.66 21.49 -9.81
C VAL A 679 12.61 22.22 -10.77
N SER A 680 13.76 21.61 -11.06
CA SER A 680 14.78 22.14 -11.97
C SER A 680 14.83 21.32 -13.25
N VAL A 681 14.66 21.97 -14.40
CA VAL A 681 14.72 21.34 -15.73
C VAL A 681 15.88 21.94 -16.51
N THR A 682 16.84 21.10 -16.91
CA THR A 682 18.04 21.53 -17.61
C THR A 682 18.23 20.72 -18.90
N ASP A 683 18.49 21.41 -20.00
CA ASP A 683 18.84 20.83 -21.29
C ASP A 683 20.25 21.29 -21.68
N PRO A 684 21.16 20.37 -22.07
CA PRO A 684 22.55 20.71 -22.38
C PRO A 684 22.72 21.39 -23.74
N LEU A 685 21.77 21.27 -24.67
CA LEU A 685 21.89 21.80 -26.03
C LEU A 685 21.28 23.19 -26.19
N CYS A 686 20.30 23.56 -25.37
CA CYS A 686 19.57 24.82 -25.54
C CYS A 686 19.08 25.41 -24.21
N THR A 687 18.85 26.72 -24.19
CA THR A 687 18.15 27.38 -23.08
C THR A 687 16.65 27.18 -23.20
N LEU A 688 16.03 26.63 -22.17
CA LEU A 688 14.60 26.36 -22.11
C LEU A 688 13.78 27.64 -21.83
N SER A 689 12.63 27.76 -22.47
CA SER A 689 11.58 28.73 -22.14
C SER A 689 10.38 28.01 -21.51
N GLY A 690 9.84 28.54 -20.42
CA GLY A 690 8.76 27.92 -19.63
C GLY A 690 8.99 28.12 -18.12
N PRO A 691 8.25 27.40 -17.25
CA PRO A 691 7.18 26.47 -17.59
C PRO A 691 5.90 27.19 -18.03
N ALA A 692 5.19 26.61 -19.01
CA ALA A 692 3.75 26.82 -19.15
C ALA A 692 3.01 25.70 -18.39
N GLY A 693 1.90 26.02 -17.71
CA GLY A 693 1.16 25.06 -16.89
C GLY A 693 1.18 25.42 -15.40
N ASP A 694 2.24 26.07 -14.93
CA ASP A 694 2.44 26.58 -13.57
C ASP A 694 1.43 27.69 -13.22
N GLY A 695 0.28 27.31 -12.67
CA GLY A 695 -0.85 28.24 -12.52
C GLY A 695 -1.75 28.04 -11.30
N ALA A 696 -1.77 26.85 -10.71
CA ALA A 696 -2.51 26.60 -9.47
C ALA A 696 -1.76 27.19 -8.27
N ASP A 697 -0.52 26.75 -8.06
CA ASP A 697 0.41 27.29 -7.07
C ASP A 697 1.76 27.62 -7.71
N ILE A 698 2.02 28.91 -7.94
CA ILE A 698 3.21 29.36 -8.68
C ILE A 698 4.51 28.80 -8.08
N GLY A 699 5.28 28.07 -8.87
CA GLY A 699 6.56 27.46 -8.49
C GLY A 699 6.43 26.14 -7.74
N VAL A 700 5.22 25.58 -7.63
CA VAL A 700 4.93 24.27 -7.05
C VAL A 700 4.30 23.41 -8.14
N LEU A 701 4.90 22.26 -8.44
CA LEU A 701 4.32 21.30 -9.36
C LEU A 701 3.34 20.42 -8.58
N ASN A 702 2.06 20.79 -8.60
CA ASN A 702 1.00 20.11 -7.88
C ASN A 702 0.79 18.68 -8.39
N ILE A 703 0.19 17.82 -7.56
CA ILE A 703 -0.14 16.44 -7.93
C ILE A 703 -0.97 16.40 -9.23
N GLY A 704 -0.50 15.67 -10.24
CA GLY A 704 -1.14 15.56 -11.55
C GLY A 704 -0.98 16.77 -12.47
N GLU A 705 -0.33 17.85 -12.03
CA GLU A 705 0.01 18.99 -12.87
C GLU A 705 1.11 18.63 -13.87
N THR A 706 1.10 19.28 -15.04
CA THR A 706 2.14 19.14 -16.06
C THR A 706 2.70 20.49 -16.45
N TRP A 707 4.01 20.65 -16.30
CA TRP A 707 4.78 21.80 -16.78
C TRP A 707 5.39 21.52 -18.15
N THR A 708 5.24 22.47 -19.06
CA THR A 708 5.77 22.39 -20.43
C THR A 708 6.88 23.41 -20.65
N PHE A 709 8.03 22.94 -21.12
CA PHE A 709 9.17 23.75 -21.53
C PHE A 709 9.43 23.56 -23.02
N THR A 710 9.95 24.60 -23.68
CA THR A 710 10.34 24.52 -25.08
C THR A 710 11.69 25.16 -25.33
N CYS A 711 12.40 24.72 -26.36
CA CYS A 711 13.52 25.48 -26.91
C CYS A 711 13.61 25.27 -28.43
N SER A 712 14.28 26.17 -29.12
CA SER A 712 14.58 26.03 -30.54
C SER A 712 16.07 26.22 -30.80
N LEU A 713 16.67 25.34 -31.59
CA LEU A 713 18.09 25.35 -31.92
C LEU A 713 18.29 24.91 -33.37
N ALA A 714 19.30 25.46 -34.04
CA ALA A 714 19.81 24.96 -35.32
C ALA A 714 20.79 23.80 -35.08
N LEU A 715 20.57 22.66 -35.75
CA LEU A 715 21.42 21.48 -35.59
C LEU A 715 22.37 21.32 -36.79
N PRO A 716 23.70 21.39 -36.59
CA PRO A 716 24.67 21.19 -37.69
C PRO A 716 24.89 19.70 -38.02
N GLU A 717 24.61 18.81 -37.07
CA GLU A 717 24.77 17.36 -37.18
C GLU A 717 23.73 16.60 -36.33
N SER A 718 23.53 15.32 -36.61
CA SER A 718 22.59 14.47 -35.87
C SER A 718 22.93 14.43 -34.39
N VAL A 719 21.93 14.53 -33.52
CA VAL A 719 22.14 14.57 -32.08
C VAL A 719 21.08 13.74 -31.35
N ILE A 720 21.49 13.11 -30.25
CA ILE A 720 20.58 12.63 -29.21
C ILE A 720 20.57 13.68 -28.11
N ASN A 721 19.45 14.37 -27.95
CA ASN A 721 19.29 15.41 -26.95
C ASN A 721 18.60 14.85 -25.70
N THR A 722 19.33 14.73 -24.59
CA THR A 722 18.80 14.30 -23.28
C THR A 722 18.49 15.51 -22.40
N VAL A 723 17.28 15.60 -21.87
CA VAL A 723 16.93 16.57 -20.80
C VAL A 723 17.09 15.92 -19.44
N THR A 724 17.54 16.67 -18.45
CA THR A 724 17.61 16.25 -17.04
C THR A 724 16.60 17.06 -16.22
N VAL A 725 15.80 16.37 -15.42
CA VAL A 725 14.90 16.96 -14.43
C VAL A 725 15.35 16.54 -13.05
N ILE A 726 15.43 17.51 -12.15
CA ILE A 726 15.75 17.33 -10.74
C ILE A 726 14.54 17.81 -9.94
N VAL A 727 14.06 16.97 -9.03
CA VAL A 727 13.02 17.35 -8.06
C VAL A 727 13.51 17.10 -6.66
N ASP A 728 13.16 17.99 -5.74
CA ASP A 728 13.35 17.76 -4.31
C ASP A 728 12.24 16.83 -3.84
N ASP A 729 12.58 15.56 -3.60
CA ASP A 729 11.73 14.70 -2.79
C ASP A 729 12.10 14.93 -1.31
N PRO A 730 11.19 15.51 -0.50
CA PRO A 730 11.47 15.79 0.91
C PRO A 730 11.77 14.53 1.75
N PHE A 731 11.54 13.32 1.23
CA PHE A 731 11.66 12.07 1.96
C PHE A 731 12.62 11.03 1.38
N PHE A 732 13.02 11.14 0.11
CA PHE A 732 13.89 10.14 -0.53
C PHE A 732 15.30 10.63 -0.82
N ASP A 733 15.51 11.92 -1.11
CA ASP A 733 16.83 12.56 -1.18
C ASP A 733 16.64 14.06 -1.48
N PRO A 734 16.98 15.01 -0.58
CA PRO A 734 16.96 16.43 -0.90
C PRO A 734 18.03 16.72 -1.97
N GLY A 735 17.62 16.72 -3.24
CA GLY A 735 18.43 17.13 -4.39
C GLY A 735 18.80 16.04 -5.40
N ALA A 736 18.26 14.81 -5.32
CA ALA A 736 18.76 13.69 -6.14
C ALA A 736 17.72 12.81 -6.87
N SER A 737 16.43 13.16 -6.90
CA SER A 737 15.53 12.45 -7.84
C SER A 737 15.75 13.00 -9.25
N HIS A 738 16.61 12.30 -10.00
CA HIS A 738 16.97 12.61 -11.38
C HIS A 738 16.11 11.77 -12.34
N THR A 739 15.35 12.43 -13.21
CA THR A 739 14.67 11.76 -14.33
C THR A 739 15.17 12.34 -15.64
N GLU A 740 15.45 11.47 -16.61
CA GLU A 740 15.96 11.86 -17.92
C GLU A 740 15.02 11.42 -19.05
N ALA A 741 14.96 12.22 -20.12
CA ALA A 741 14.28 11.84 -21.36
C ALA A 741 15.09 12.30 -22.57
N SER A 742 15.20 11.43 -23.58
CA SER A 742 16.03 11.66 -24.75
C SER A 742 15.21 11.61 -26.04
N VAL A 743 15.56 12.45 -27.01
CA VAL A 743 15.02 12.38 -28.37
C VAL A 743 16.17 12.48 -29.37
N GLU A 744 16.13 11.64 -30.41
CA GLU A 744 17.09 11.67 -31.52
C GLU A 744 16.56 12.57 -32.63
N VAL A 745 17.44 13.41 -33.18
CA VAL A 745 17.18 14.20 -34.38
C VAL A 745 18.27 13.89 -35.39
N VAL A 746 17.87 13.44 -36.57
CA VAL A 746 18.79 13.07 -37.65
C VAL A 746 18.97 14.27 -38.57
N VAL A 747 20.21 14.74 -38.72
CA VAL A 747 20.58 15.74 -39.72
C VAL A 747 20.98 15.02 -41.00
N ASP A 748 20.15 15.15 -42.03
CA ASP A 748 20.41 14.53 -43.33
C ASP A 748 21.43 15.35 -44.12
N THR A 749 22.63 14.79 -44.26
CA THR A 749 23.74 15.38 -45.02
C THR A 749 23.84 14.84 -46.45
N THR A 750 22.90 14.00 -46.90
CA THR A 750 22.91 13.44 -48.25
C THR A 750 22.37 14.47 -49.26
N GLY A 751 23.11 14.69 -50.34
CA GLY A 751 22.71 15.64 -51.40
C GLY A 751 21.55 15.13 -52.26
N PRO A 752 20.86 16.01 -53.03
CA PRO A 752 19.63 15.67 -53.75
C PRO A 752 19.85 14.68 -54.91
N THR A 753 18.81 13.88 -55.25
CA THR A 753 18.83 12.90 -56.37
C THR A 753 17.63 13.09 -57.33
N ASN A 754 17.84 12.91 -58.65
CA ASN A 754 16.87 13.15 -59.74
C ASN A 754 15.52 12.39 -59.64
N ALA A 755 14.44 13.00 -60.14
CA ALA A 755 13.17 12.33 -60.43
C ALA A 755 13.34 11.28 -61.54
N THR A 756 12.76 10.08 -61.36
CA THR A 756 12.87 8.98 -62.34
C THR A 756 11.55 8.80 -63.08
N LEU A 757 11.55 8.93 -64.41
CA LEU A 757 10.36 8.75 -65.23
C LEU A 757 10.07 7.29 -65.58
N GLN A 758 8.80 6.94 -65.51
CA GLN A 758 8.24 5.70 -65.99
C GLN A 758 7.76 5.81 -67.44
N SER A 759 7.10 6.92 -67.78
CA SER A 759 6.59 7.18 -69.13
C SER A 759 6.53 8.67 -69.46
N PHE A 760 6.67 9.02 -70.74
CA PHE A 760 6.43 10.37 -71.26
C PHE A 760 5.92 10.28 -72.70
N THR A 761 4.72 10.80 -72.98
CA THR A 761 4.05 10.68 -74.28
C THR A 761 3.37 11.97 -74.67
N ALA A 762 3.27 12.21 -75.99
CA ALA A 762 2.53 13.33 -76.56
C ALA A 762 1.64 12.83 -77.71
N ALA A 763 0.35 13.16 -77.69
CA ALA A 763 -0.63 12.72 -78.68
C ALA A 763 -1.45 13.90 -79.23
N ALA A 764 -1.59 13.96 -80.56
CA ALA A 764 -2.38 15.00 -81.21
C ALA A 764 -3.90 14.73 -81.05
N SER A 765 -4.66 15.79 -80.77
CA SER A 765 -6.12 15.75 -80.55
C SER A 765 -6.78 17.00 -81.14
N GLU A 766 -7.50 16.88 -82.27
CA GLU A 766 -8.30 17.93 -82.94
C GLU A 766 -7.83 19.40 -82.78
N GLY A 767 -6.60 19.71 -83.18
CA GLY A 767 -6.03 21.07 -83.10
C GLY A 767 -5.14 21.34 -81.88
N ASP A 768 -5.08 20.39 -80.95
CA ASP A 768 -4.33 20.44 -79.70
C ASP A 768 -3.33 19.27 -79.61
N VAL A 769 -2.43 19.31 -78.62
CA VAL A 769 -1.58 18.19 -78.23
C VAL A 769 -1.70 17.93 -76.73
N VAL A 770 -1.99 16.69 -76.36
CA VAL A 770 -2.03 16.24 -74.96
C VAL A 770 -0.69 15.56 -74.64
N VAL A 771 0.01 16.09 -73.62
CA VAL A 771 1.29 15.58 -73.14
C VAL A 771 1.10 14.97 -71.75
N GLN A 772 1.49 13.71 -71.57
CA GLN A 772 1.32 12.95 -70.33
C GLN A 772 2.65 12.34 -69.88
N TRP A 773 2.90 12.29 -68.56
CA TRP A 773 4.01 11.53 -67.99
C TRP A 773 3.64 10.89 -66.65
N GLU A 774 4.36 9.82 -66.33
CA GLU A 774 4.31 9.15 -65.03
C GLU A 774 5.72 9.04 -64.46
N THR A 775 5.88 9.35 -63.18
CA THR A 775 7.14 9.18 -62.43
C THR A 775 7.09 7.92 -61.57
N VAL A 776 8.26 7.34 -61.30
CA VAL A 776 8.42 6.24 -60.33
C VAL A 776 8.68 6.80 -58.93
N THR A 777 9.48 7.87 -58.84
CA THR A 777 9.83 8.59 -57.60
C THR A 777 10.01 10.08 -57.87
N GLU A 778 9.65 10.92 -56.90
CA GLU A 778 9.74 12.38 -56.94
C GLU A 778 10.43 12.93 -55.68
N ILE A 779 11.63 12.43 -55.41
CA ILE A 779 12.43 12.91 -54.28
C ILE A 779 13.00 14.28 -54.66
N ASP A 780 12.73 15.30 -53.85
CA ASP A 780 13.24 16.67 -54.00
C ASP A 780 12.90 17.41 -55.33
N ASN A 781 11.84 17.00 -56.02
CA ASN A 781 11.32 17.65 -57.23
C ASN A 781 10.27 18.73 -56.90
N LEU A 782 10.51 19.98 -57.30
CA LEU A 782 9.57 21.11 -57.17
C LEU A 782 8.46 21.02 -58.21
N GLY A 783 8.78 20.56 -59.41
CA GLY A 783 7.84 20.47 -60.51
C GLY A 783 8.52 20.38 -61.87
N PHE A 784 7.73 20.54 -62.92
CA PHE A 784 8.14 20.25 -64.28
C PHE A 784 7.88 21.42 -65.23
N ASN A 785 8.79 21.61 -66.19
CA ASN A 785 8.53 22.43 -67.37
C ASN A 785 8.43 21.56 -68.62
N LEU A 786 7.54 21.97 -69.52
CA LEU A 786 7.36 21.35 -70.82
C LEU A 786 7.88 22.27 -71.90
N TRP A 787 8.64 21.67 -72.82
CA TRP A 787 9.31 22.36 -73.90
C TRP A 787 8.95 21.69 -75.22
N ARG A 788 8.73 22.47 -76.29
CA ARG A 788 8.36 21.97 -77.63
C ARG A 788 9.31 22.50 -78.70
N SER A 789 9.62 21.69 -79.71
CA SER A 789 10.32 22.10 -80.93
C SER A 789 9.75 21.46 -82.20
N GLY A 790 9.92 22.14 -83.35
CA GLY A 790 9.70 21.55 -84.68
C GLY A 790 10.87 20.69 -85.17
N HIS A 791 11.96 20.58 -84.40
CA HIS A 791 13.13 19.77 -84.68
C HIS A 791 13.46 18.87 -83.47
N PRO A 792 13.84 17.59 -83.66
CA PRO A 792 13.99 16.63 -82.55
C PRO A 792 15.01 17.05 -81.47
N ASP A 793 16.09 17.74 -81.85
CA ASP A 793 17.23 17.97 -80.94
C ASP A 793 17.53 19.44 -80.60
N ALA A 794 16.86 20.42 -81.22
CA ALA A 794 17.23 21.83 -81.08
C ALA A 794 16.02 22.76 -81.21
N GLY A 795 16.13 23.98 -80.71
CA GLY A 795 15.06 25.00 -80.85
C GLY A 795 13.85 24.77 -79.94
N PHE A 796 14.05 24.17 -78.78
CA PHE A 796 12.98 23.94 -77.80
C PHE A 796 12.59 25.24 -77.09
N GLU A 797 11.30 25.54 -77.09
CA GLU A 797 10.70 26.67 -76.38
C GLU A 797 9.70 26.16 -75.34
N ARG A 798 9.65 26.83 -74.18
CA ARG A 798 8.78 26.41 -73.07
C ARG A 798 7.32 26.69 -73.41
N VAL A 799 6.46 25.68 -73.27
CA VAL A 799 5.04 25.75 -73.61
C VAL A 799 4.14 25.93 -72.39
N ASN A 800 4.59 25.53 -71.20
CA ASN A 800 3.84 25.82 -69.97
C ASN A 800 4.18 27.22 -69.44
N GLY A 801 3.16 28.05 -69.18
CA GLY A 801 3.35 29.40 -68.64
C GLY A 801 3.91 29.41 -67.22
N THR A 802 3.43 28.49 -66.38
CA THR A 802 3.83 28.32 -64.98
C THR A 802 4.36 26.91 -64.74
N LEU A 803 5.28 26.76 -63.78
CA LEU A 803 5.83 25.46 -63.39
C LEU A 803 4.68 24.53 -62.98
N ILE A 804 4.69 23.29 -63.48
CA ILE A 804 3.68 22.28 -63.12
C ILE A 804 4.16 21.62 -61.82
N PRO A 805 3.52 21.86 -60.67
CA PRO A 805 4.06 21.43 -59.38
C PRO A 805 4.04 19.90 -59.24
N SER A 806 5.05 19.35 -58.54
CA SER A 806 5.08 17.93 -58.19
C SER A 806 3.89 17.57 -57.29
N GLN A 807 3.26 16.43 -57.56
CA GLN A 807 2.08 15.94 -56.84
C GLN A 807 2.44 14.89 -55.78
N ALA A 808 3.62 14.25 -55.84
CA ALA A 808 4.09 13.30 -54.84
C ALA A 808 5.27 13.86 -54.03
N ALA A 809 5.28 13.61 -52.71
CA ALA A 809 6.39 13.97 -51.83
C ALA A 809 7.20 12.71 -51.49
N GLY A 810 8.43 12.60 -52.01
CA GLY A 810 9.39 11.55 -51.63
C GLY A 810 9.47 10.36 -52.60
N ALA A 811 9.66 9.15 -52.06
CA ALA A 811 10.01 7.94 -52.83
C ALA A 811 8.83 7.26 -53.57
N ILE A 812 7.77 8.00 -53.87
CA ILE A 812 6.60 7.55 -54.64
C ILE A 812 6.37 8.51 -55.81
N GLY A 813 5.91 8.00 -56.95
CA GLY A 813 5.66 8.81 -58.16
C GLY A 813 4.19 9.12 -58.41
N ALA A 814 3.92 9.93 -59.44
CA ALA A 814 2.59 10.43 -59.80
C ALA A 814 2.42 10.54 -61.33
N ALA A 815 1.17 10.69 -61.78
CA ALA A 815 0.78 10.85 -63.18
C ALA A 815 0.33 12.29 -63.48
N TYR A 816 0.73 12.82 -64.62
CA TYR A 816 0.51 14.21 -65.02
C TYR A 816 -0.02 14.30 -66.45
N GLU A 817 -0.82 15.33 -66.71
CA GLU A 817 -1.34 15.68 -68.03
C GLU A 817 -1.27 17.20 -68.25
N PHE A 818 -0.83 17.60 -69.44
CA PHE A 818 -0.84 18.98 -69.90
C PHE A 818 -1.37 19.03 -71.33
N VAL A 819 -2.36 19.88 -71.59
CA VAL A 819 -2.94 20.08 -72.93
C VAL A 819 -2.43 21.41 -73.50
N GLU A 820 -1.72 21.34 -74.62
CA GLU A 820 -1.36 22.52 -75.40
C GLU A 820 -2.40 22.75 -76.50
N HIS A 821 -3.07 23.90 -76.48
CA HIS A 821 -4.14 24.23 -77.42
C HIS A 821 -3.65 24.95 -78.68
N ASP A 822 -4.40 24.84 -79.78
CA ASP A 822 -4.19 25.56 -81.05
C ASP A 822 -2.80 25.31 -81.69
N VAL A 823 -2.28 24.08 -81.57
CA VAL A 823 -0.96 23.69 -82.11
C VAL A 823 -1.03 23.61 -83.65
N PRO A 824 -0.20 24.38 -84.38
CA PRO A 824 -0.23 24.38 -85.85
C PRO A 824 0.06 22.99 -86.44
N ALA A 825 -0.59 22.67 -87.56
CA ALA A 825 -0.38 21.41 -88.26
C ALA A 825 1.11 21.22 -88.66
N GLY A 826 1.73 20.18 -88.11
CA GLY A 826 3.15 19.87 -88.31
C GLY A 826 3.61 18.74 -87.39
N THR A 827 4.87 18.35 -87.51
CA THR A 827 5.51 17.41 -86.58
C THR A 827 6.20 18.20 -85.47
N TRP A 828 5.91 17.83 -84.22
CA TRP A 828 6.42 18.49 -83.03
C TRP A 828 7.03 17.48 -82.06
N TYR A 829 8.08 17.89 -81.35
CA TYR A 829 8.81 17.10 -80.35
C TYR A 829 8.73 17.81 -79.01
N TYR A 830 8.57 17.04 -77.92
CA TYR A 830 8.44 17.58 -76.57
C TYR A 830 9.58 17.11 -75.67
N LYS A 831 9.94 17.94 -74.70
CA LYS A 831 10.85 17.59 -73.61
C LYS A 831 10.25 18.02 -72.27
N LEU A 832 10.37 17.15 -71.29
CA LEU A 832 10.11 17.40 -69.89
C LEU A 832 11.43 17.78 -69.20
N GLU A 833 11.42 18.94 -68.57
CA GLU A 833 12.47 19.41 -67.69
C GLU A 833 12.00 19.24 -66.25
N THR A 834 12.78 18.52 -65.44
CA THR A 834 12.52 18.39 -64.00
C THR A 834 13.27 19.50 -63.25
N ILE A 835 12.58 20.13 -62.31
CA ILE A 835 13.10 21.25 -61.51
C ILE A 835 13.10 20.85 -60.05
N SER A 836 14.26 20.91 -59.42
CA SER A 836 14.41 20.64 -57.98
C SER A 836 13.82 21.76 -57.11
N TYR A 837 13.61 21.51 -55.81
CA TYR A 837 13.24 22.56 -54.82
C TYR A 837 14.26 23.70 -54.68
N ALA A 838 15.48 23.53 -55.20
CA ALA A 838 16.46 24.61 -55.33
C ALA A 838 16.23 25.53 -56.55
N GLY A 839 15.20 25.26 -57.35
CA GLY A 839 14.85 26.05 -58.54
C GLY A 839 15.78 25.84 -59.73
N VAL A 840 16.58 24.76 -59.72
CA VAL A 840 17.52 24.40 -60.80
C VAL A 840 17.06 23.13 -61.50
N THR A 841 17.36 23.06 -62.80
CA THR A 841 17.11 21.90 -63.65
C THR A 841 17.97 20.71 -63.22
N ASP A 842 17.33 19.59 -62.92
CA ASP A 842 18.01 18.36 -62.48
C ASP A 842 17.88 17.21 -63.50
N GLY A 843 17.00 17.32 -64.51
CA GLY A 843 16.81 16.30 -65.53
C GLY A 843 16.10 16.81 -66.79
N TRP A 844 16.37 16.14 -67.91
CA TRP A 844 15.71 16.35 -69.19
C TRP A 844 15.29 15.02 -69.79
N HIS A 845 14.04 14.92 -70.21
CA HIS A 845 13.43 13.72 -70.75
C HIS A 845 12.63 14.10 -72.00
N GLY A 846 12.62 13.29 -73.05
CA GLY A 846 12.01 13.68 -74.34
C GLY A 846 11.74 12.51 -75.25
#